data_AF-C7RIS0-F1
#
_entry.id   AF-C7RIS0-F1
#
_cell.length_a   1.000
_cell.length_b   1.000
_cell.length_c   1.000
_cell.angle_alpha   90.00
_cell.angle_beta   90.00
_cell.angle_gamma   90.00
#
_symmetry.space_group_name_H-M   'P 1'
#
loop_
_entity.id
_entity.type
_entity.pdbx_description
1 polymer ?
#
loop_
_entity_poly.entity_id
_entity_poly.type
_entity_poly.pdbx_seq_one_letter_code
_entity_poly.pdbx_strand_id
1 'polypeptide(L)'
;MDRQDLAEWSCELDDEEFVVALAALGVLAASGRARELASAVDARAREGETPSLVAATRDLSSRFVALDAAGDGLLNWRAPPRRMGRGGGLAKWPPAPVLLMAWGDYLAQVAKWRRPGLAGGPRLAVHDGKRQPGRTLSFAQALASPGAGLASVFVADMFAADGRTNWRWPFTVASLVDDPLAPELAVALGGGLPAGSPYRFVTVERSDAEVEVLVVGASLGQALARVLTRDIRLRCCVVIVCGFAQDSPAEAAPLLRSLVSRLAAEGVAVVGAVSEVRELVACVGKFAAGLAANQPIDLALCSAFGGKVLPLLNQDLLALARPERSLDALSHRLRCLPPEMRLDLAAESAQQLGVAEKEFAPRARGGRSGGGELGTVRGVPVGAGSLSDLAAQLRAAEAQIPNSRYVQQKSFRRIRDRFVAERRGYVVGEPVRVRVLIGPRKAGVSAAPSAFPEDKLERDRSTHRLQLVLHEPQQFATPLLGEILLPRDGDSSEAQFVFTPRAPGDFAARLTVLHRGRVLQTVMLCTRVVERAELLAGLRGGIRLEDESRLRQDWSDLGARRRFDMALVFNHTAAEQPRLTGVAGQRAWATDLSSIEEPVRSINDLISAVASKVADHEEGLDQGDNPALLVQLARIGADVYSKLYLDQLQQLTAGGLDVGSDAVTHIQVVSTRSDALVPIEFFYDLPPPDADAQVCRQHLQALRDGRCPANCEGAGAPARHVCPMGFWGLKKVIERHFYSAVLGKPDGAELVIQAEPTAQRNRLDVRTGALLGYSREVSAEEVQALLETMKGALGGEVGVAEDWAEWKQQVAGGPGLLLAFPHNEGRKQDVRLEIGGSFLSTLRLPAEYVRAPGAPAPLVFLLGCDTSSTAEDYASHVRYFRQAGAAAVVSTIATVFGRHAVIVGEKIVARLLGAGGEQRLGEIIRDAKREAMRESVPMALCVVAFGDADWRL
;
A
#
# COMPACT_ATOMS: atom_id res chain seq x y z
N MET A 1 22.13 -36.32 24.16
CA MET A 1 22.66 -34.96 24.39
C MET A 1 24.08 -34.92 23.83
N ASP A 2 24.41 -33.98 22.94
CA ASP A 2 25.73 -33.94 22.32
C ASP A 2 26.78 -33.36 23.29
N ARG A 3 27.32 -34.22 24.17
CA ARG A 3 28.39 -33.88 25.12
C ARG A 3 29.76 -33.72 24.44
N GLN A 4 29.88 -33.96 23.12
CA GLN A 4 31.18 -34.09 22.44
C GLN A 4 32.10 -32.88 22.62
N ASP A 5 31.54 -31.67 22.72
CA ASP A 5 32.30 -30.43 22.90
C ASP A 5 32.82 -30.20 24.34
N LEU A 6 32.29 -30.90 25.36
CA LEU A 6 32.57 -30.69 26.79
C LEU A 6 32.86 -31.97 27.59
N ALA A 7 32.98 -33.13 26.94
CA ALA A 7 33.02 -34.44 27.58
C ALA A 7 34.13 -34.58 28.65
N GLU A 8 35.32 -34.03 28.41
CA GLU A 8 36.42 -34.07 29.39
C GLU A 8 36.20 -33.16 30.61
N TRP A 9 35.42 -32.07 30.47
CA TRP A 9 35.12 -31.16 31.58
C TRP A 9 33.99 -31.66 32.48
N SER A 10 33.05 -32.44 31.91
CA SER A 10 31.87 -32.94 32.60
C SER A 10 31.89 -34.46 32.82
N CYS A 11 33.06 -35.09 32.81
CA CYS A 11 33.18 -36.56 32.86
C CYS A 11 32.63 -37.17 34.16
N GLU A 12 32.63 -36.42 35.24
CA GLU A 12 32.16 -36.83 36.58
C GLU A 12 30.65 -36.57 36.80
N LEU A 13 29.95 -35.94 35.86
CA LEU A 13 28.56 -35.51 36.02
C LEU A 13 27.59 -36.38 35.21
N ASP A 14 26.44 -36.69 35.80
CA ASP A 14 25.29 -37.24 35.06
C ASP A 14 24.63 -36.20 34.14
N ASP A 15 23.57 -36.58 33.41
CA ASP A 15 22.94 -35.69 32.41
C ASP A 15 22.22 -34.49 33.05
N GLU A 16 21.64 -34.64 34.25
CA GLU A 16 20.95 -33.55 34.94
C GLU A 16 21.96 -32.60 35.58
N GLU A 17 22.96 -33.16 36.26
CA GLU A 17 24.06 -32.42 36.87
C GLU A 17 24.86 -31.63 35.82
N PHE A 18 25.09 -32.24 34.65
CA PHE A 18 25.75 -31.58 33.54
C PHE A 18 25.01 -30.32 33.09
N VAL A 19 23.68 -30.39 32.96
CA VAL A 19 22.85 -29.26 32.52
C VAL A 19 22.89 -28.11 33.55
N VAL A 20 22.90 -28.43 34.84
CA VAL A 20 23.06 -27.43 35.91
C VAL A 20 24.42 -26.76 35.84
N ALA A 21 25.49 -27.55 35.74
CA ALA A 21 26.85 -27.01 35.61
C ALA A 21 27.03 -26.19 34.33
N LEU A 22 26.38 -26.59 33.22
CA LEU A 22 26.39 -25.90 31.93
C LEU A 22 25.72 -24.52 32.00
N ALA A 23 24.61 -24.39 32.75
CA ALA A 23 23.95 -23.10 32.97
C ALA A 23 24.90 -22.11 33.62
N ALA A 24 25.54 -22.51 34.73
CA ALA A 24 26.54 -21.72 35.44
C ALA A 24 27.75 -21.35 34.55
N LEU A 25 28.27 -22.33 33.80
CA LEU A 25 29.44 -22.14 32.93
C LEU A 25 29.20 -21.05 31.88
N GLY A 26 28.07 -21.08 31.19
CA GLY A 26 27.82 -20.10 30.13
C GLY A 26 27.36 -18.73 30.62
N VAL A 27 26.76 -18.61 31.82
CA VAL A 27 26.54 -17.30 32.48
C VAL A 27 27.88 -16.65 32.82
N LEU A 28 28.83 -17.42 33.38
CA LEU A 28 30.20 -16.94 33.60
C LEU A 28 30.87 -16.55 32.28
N ALA A 29 30.65 -17.32 31.22
CA ALA A 29 31.21 -17.01 29.91
C ALA A 29 30.67 -15.69 29.34
N ALA A 30 29.37 -15.42 29.52
CA ALA A 30 28.76 -14.17 29.09
C ALA A 30 29.27 -12.96 29.87
N SER A 31 29.60 -13.12 31.15
CA SER A 31 30.15 -12.04 31.99
C SER A 31 31.54 -11.56 31.56
N GLY A 32 32.28 -12.36 30.79
CA GLY A 32 33.66 -12.06 30.38
C GLY A 32 34.72 -12.20 31.49
N ARG A 33 34.32 -12.53 32.73
CA ARG A 33 35.19 -12.57 33.92
C ARG A 33 35.71 -13.97 34.28
N ALA A 34 35.47 -14.96 33.43
CA ALA A 34 35.90 -16.35 33.65
C ALA A 34 37.41 -16.49 33.89
N ARG A 35 38.23 -15.66 33.24
CA ARG A 35 39.71 -15.68 33.38
C ARG A 35 40.20 -15.13 34.72
N GLU A 36 39.51 -14.13 35.29
CA GLU A 36 39.87 -13.54 36.60
C GLU A 36 39.66 -14.54 37.73
N LEU A 37 38.65 -15.41 37.57
CA LEU A 37 38.28 -16.38 38.61
C LEU A 37 39.18 -17.61 38.61
N ALA A 38 39.57 -18.11 37.42
CA ALA A 38 40.54 -19.20 37.32
C ALA A 38 41.89 -18.82 37.91
N SER A 39 42.33 -17.56 37.74
CA SER A 39 43.52 -17.06 38.41
C SER A 39 43.38 -16.96 39.93
N ALA A 40 42.18 -16.69 40.46
CA ALA A 40 41.95 -16.60 41.91
C ALA A 40 41.90 -17.98 42.59
N VAL A 41 41.35 -18.98 41.91
CA VAL A 41 41.36 -20.39 42.36
C VAL A 41 42.77 -20.97 42.28
N ASP A 42 43.51 -20.70 41.20
CA ASP A 42 44.92 -21.13 41.03
C ASP A 42 45.88 -20.40 41.98
N ALA A 43 45.70 -19.10 42.23
CA ALA A 43 46.57 -18.32 43.14
C ALA A 43 46.46 -18.81 44.59
N ARG A 44 45.24 -19.07 45.06
CA ARG A 44 45.01 -19.63 46.41
C ARG A 44 45.54 -21.05 46.55
N ALA A 45 45.43 -21.88 45.50
CA ALA A 45 46.02 -23.22 45.49
C ALA A 45 47.56 -23.22 45.51
N ARG A 46 48.22 -22.15 45.02
CA ARG A 46 49.68 -21.99 45.03
C ARG A 46 50.24 -21.47 46.37
N GLU A 47 49.43 -20.82 47.20
CA GLU A 47 49.83 -20.29 48.51
C GLU A 47 49.74 -21.33 49.65
N GLY A 48 49.47 -22.60 49.34
CA GLY A 48 49.47 -23.70 50.32
C GLY A 48 48.25 -23.75 51.24
N GLU A 49 47.36 -22.75 51.16
CA GLU A 49 46.00 -22.87 51.65
C GLU A 49 45.19 -23.68 50.63
N THR A 50 44.64 -24.83 51.01
CA THR A 50 43.56 -25.42 50.22
C THR A 50 42.46 -24.36 50.14
N PRO A 51 42.15 -23.76 48.96
CA PRO A 51 40.99 -22.92 48.87
C PRO A 51 39.82 -23.85 49.20
N SER A 52 39.22 -23.69 50.39
CA SER A 52 38.09 -24.52 50.78
C SER A 52 37.11 -24.46 49.63
N LEU A 53 36.79 -25.61 49.02
CA LEU A 53 35.83 -25.74 47.92
C LEU A 53 34.57 -24.90 48.20
N VAL A 54 34.17 -24.85 49.47
CA VAL A 54 33.09 -24.06 50.05
C VAL A 54 33.23 -22.55 49.81
N ALA A 55 34.43 -21.98 49.96
CA ALA A 55 34.67 -20.54 49.76
C ALA A 55 34.59 -20.14 48.28
N ALA A 56 35.09 -20.98 47.37
CA ALA A 56 34.98 -20.76 45.93
C ALA A 56 33.53 -20.87 45.44
N THR A 57 32.80 -21.88 45.92
CA THR A 57 31.36 -22.05 45.68
C THR A 57 30.55 -20.84 46.14
N ARG A 58 30.83 -20.32 47.34
CA ARG A 58 30.14 -19.14 47.89
C ARG A 58 30.37 -17.88 47.07
N ASP A 59 31.63 -17.60 46.67
CA ASP A 59 31.94 -16.43 45.83
C ASP A 59 31.22 -16.49 44.47
N LEU A 60 31.24 -17.66 43.84
CA LEU A 60 30.52 -17.90 42.58
C LEU A 60 29.01 -17.70 42.73
N SER A 61 28.42 -18.26 43.79
CA SER A 61 26.99 -18.11 44.08
C SER A 61 26.59 -16.64 44.27
N SER A 62 27.36 -15.86 45.06
CA SER A 62 27.12 -14.43 45.25
C SER A 62 27.23 -13.63 43.95
N ARG A 63 28.12 -14.01 43.03
CA ARG A 63 28.22 -13.38 41.72
C ARG A 63 26.99 -13.66 40.85
N PHE A 64 26.46 -14.88 40.87
CA PHE A 64 25.21 -15.18 40.16
C PHE A 64 24.05 -14.36 40.71
N VAL A 65 23.95 -14.19 42.04
CA VAL A 65 22.96 -13.30 42.66
C VAL A 65 23.13 -11.85 42.16
N ALA A 66 24.35 -11.34 42.09
CA ALA A 66 24.61 -9.98 41.61
C ALA A 66 24.27 -9.80 40.13
N LEU A 67 24.57 -10.79 39.28
CA LEU A 67 24.22 -10.77 37.86
C LEU A 67 22.70 -10.85 37.65
N ASP A 68 22.01 -11.69 38.44
CA ASP A 68 20.54 -11.85 38.37
C ASP A 68 19.84 -10.57 38.81
N ALA A 69 20.31 -9.93 39.89
CA ALA A 69 19.79 -8.64 40.34
C ALA A 69 20.04 -7.51 39.33
N ALA A 70 21.22 -7.47 38.69
CA ALA A 70 21.54 -6.47 37.67
C ALA A 70 20.70 -6.65 36.39
N GLY A 71 20.31 -7.88 36.07
CA GLY A 71 19.49 -8.23 34.91
C GLY A 71 17.98 -8.28 35.18
N ASP A 72 17.52 -7.90 36.37
CA ASP A 72 16.11 -8.02 36.80
C ASP A 72 15.50 -9.41 36.51
N GLY A 73 16.22 -10.47 36.91
CA GLY A 73 15.76 -11.85 36.69
C GLY A 73 16.20 -12.48 35.35
N LEU A 74 16.86 -11.72 34.47
CA LEU A 74 17.33 -12.15 33.14
C LEU A 74 18.87 -12.24 33.09
N LEU A 75 19.38 -13.46 32.98
CA LEU A 75 20.81 -13.75 32.86
C LEU A 75 21.21 -13.96 31.40
N ASN A 76 22.33 -13.36 30.99
CA ASN A 76 22.93 -13.62 29.68
C ASN A 76 23.79 -14.88 29.72
N TRP A 77 23.72 -15.71 28.69
CA TRP A 77 24.49 -16.95 28.55
C TRP A 77 25.19 -16.98 27.19
N ARG A 78 26.43 -17.47 27.16
CA ARG A 78 27.21 -17.65 25.92
C ARG A 78 27.90 -19.01 25.91
N ALA A 79 27.96 -19.61 24.72
CA ALA A 79 28.64 -20.88 24.55
C ALA A 79 30.16 -20.74 24.84
N PRO A 80 30.76 -21.61 25.67
CA PRO A 80 32.19 -21.60 25.93
C PRO A 80 33.00 -21.95 24.66
N PRO A 81 34.28 -21.52 24.55
CA PRO A 81 35.11 -21.75 23.37
C PRO A 81 35.50 -23.22 23.14
N ARG A 82 35.61 -23.66 21.86
CA ARG A 82 35.85 -25.06 21.43
C ARG A 82 37.25 -25.67 21.65
N ARG A 83 38.34 -24.87 21.71
CA ARG A 83 39.70 -25.43 21.60
C ARG A 83 40.26 -25.92 22.94
N MET A 84 40.41 -27.23 23.06
CA MET A 84 41.33 -27.93 23.95
C MET A 84 42.69 -28.05 23.25
N GLY A 85 43.56 -27.05 23.42
CA GLY A 85 44.94 -27.10 22.94
C GLY A 85 45.90 -26.75 24.08
N ARG A 86 47.13 -27.29 24.03
CA ARG A 86 48.20 -27.28 25.08
C ARG A 86 48.58 -25.93 25.73
N GLY A 87 47.87 -24.83 25.47
CA GLY A 87 48.07 -23.52 26.12
C GLY A 87 46.81 -22.74 26.52
N GLY A 88 45.59 -23.28 26.37
CA GLY A 88 44.39 -22.51 26.76
C GLY A 88 43.03 -23.14 26.45
N GLY A 89 42.76 -24.33 27.00
CA GLY A 89 41.42 -24.97 27.04
C GLY A 89 40.66 -24.72 28.35
N LEU A 90 39.51 -25.40 28.51
CA LEU A 90 38.61 -25.38 29.69
C LEU A 90 39.30 -25.56 31.05
N ALA A 91 40.56 -26.02 31.09
CA ALA A 91 41.42 -26.03 32.28
C ALA A 91 41.58 -24.65 32.97
N LYS A 92 41.30 -23.54 32.27
CA LYS A 92 41.23 -22.17 32.84
C LYS A 92 39.82 -21.78 33.29
N TRP A 93 38.94 -22.73 33.55
CA TRP A 93 37.57 -22.50 34.01
C TRP A 93 37.32 -23.33 35.27
N PRO A 94 36.39 -22.92 36.15
CA PRO A 94 36.08 -23.70 37.35
C PRO A 94 35.66 -25.15 37.01
N PRO A 95 36.03 -26.13 37.85
CA PRO A 95 35.61 -27.52 37.68
C PRO A 95 34.08 -27.66 37.67
N ALA A 96 33.55 -28.61 36.90
CA ALA A 96 32.11 -28.80 36.76
C ALA A 96 31.38 -29.05 38.10
N PRO A 97 31.91 -29.85 39.06
CA PRO A 97 31.28 -30.03 40.36
C PRO A 97 31.18 -28.73 41.20
N VAL A 98 32.16 -27.83 41.08
CA VAL A 98 32.14 -26.53 41.77
C VAL A 98 31.03 -25.63 41.21
N LEU A 99 30.84 -25.65 39.89
CA LEU A 99 29.79 -24.89 39.23
C LEU A 99 28.39 -25.44 39.50
N LEU A 100 28.26 -26.77 39.56
CA LEU A 100 27.05 -27.46 40.01
C LEU A 100 26.62 -26.97 41.41
N MET A 101 27.52 -27.05 42.39
CA MET A 101 27.24 -26.61 43.76
C MET A 101 26.92 -25.11 43.84
N ALA A 102 27.69 -24.27 43.15
CA ALA A 102 27.52 -22.82 43.22
C ALA A 102 26.19 -22.35 42.62
N TRP A 103 25.75 -23.00 41.53
CA TRP A 103 24.45 -22.75 40.94
C TRP A 103 23.31 -23.20 41.85
N GLY A 104 23.43 -24.37 42.47
CA GLY A 104 22.47 -24.86 43.46
C GLY A 104 22.28 -23.89 44.64
N ASP A 105 23.38 -23.42 45.22
CA ASP A 105 23.37 -22.41 46.30
C ASP A 105 22.73 -21.09 45.85
N TYR A 106 22.96 -20.70 44.60
CA TYR A 106 22.37 -19.51 44.00
C TYR A 106 20.85 -19.66 43.84
N LEU A 107 20.37 -20.77 43.28
CA LEU A 107 18.93 -21.05 43.13
C LEU A 107 18.22 -21.09 44.50
N ALA A 108 18.84 -21.73 45.50
CA ALA A 108 18.32 -21.78 46.86
C ALA A 108 18.23 -20.39 47.52
N GLN A 109 19.14 -19.47 47.17
CA GLN A 109 19.06 -18.08 47.61
C GLN A 109 17.96 -17.32 46.89
N VAL A 110 17.87 -17.40 45.56
CA VAL A 110 16.85 -16.69 44.78
C VAL A 110 15.43 -17.10 45.16
N ALA A 111 15.21 -18.37 45.49
CA ALA A 111 13.92 -18.88 45.96
C ALA A 111 13.40 -18.18 47.24
N LYS A 112 14.27 -17.58 48.06
CA LYS A 112 13.89 -16.93 49.33
C LYS A 112 13.36 -15.50 49.18
N TRP A 113 13.65 -14.78 48.08
CA TRP A 113 13.39 -13.33 47.97
C TRP A 113 12.55 -12.93 46.74
N ARG A 114 12.21 -13.86 45.84
CA ARG A 114 11.38 -13.52 44.67
C ARG A 114 9.93 -13.24 45.06
N ARG A 115 9.33 -12.25 44.40
CA ARG A 115 7.93 -11.83 44.60
C ARG A 115 6.97 -12.97 44.23
N PRO A 116 5.85 -13.14 44.97
CA PRO A 116 4.79 -14.08 44.57
C PRO A 116 4.19 -13.64 43.23
N GLY A 117 4.38 -14.42 42.16
CA GLY A 117 3.86 -14.14 40.82
C GLY A 117 4.79 -14.50 39.66
N LEU A 118 6.11 -14.50 39.89
CA LEU A 118 7.11 -15.10 38.99
C LEU A 118 7.36 -16.54 39.46
N ALA A 119 6.48 -17.46 39.09
CA ALA A 119 6.70 -18.88 39.36
C ALA A 119 7.90 -19.37 38.52
N GLY A 120 9.04 -19.65 39.17
CA GLY A 120 10.22 -20.27 38.55
C GLY A 120 11.55 -19.55 38.82
N GLY A 121 12.67 -20.25 38.62
CA GLY A 121 14.04 -19.74 38.76
C GLY A 121 14.43 -18.70 37.70
N PRO A 122 15.72 -18.42 37.44
CA PRO A 122 16.11 -17.35 36.53
C PRO A 122 15.72 -17.60 35.07
N ARG A 123 15.64 -16.50 34.31
CA ARG A 123 15.44 -16.50 32.85
C ARG A 123 16.81 -16.42 32.18
N LEU A 124 17.00 -17.16 31.10
CA LEU A 124 18.30 -17.27 30.43
C LEU A 124 18.21 -16.85 28.96
N ALA A 125 18.94 -15.80 28.60
CA ALA A 125 19.14 -15.34 27.22
C ALA A 125 20.41 -15.95 26.62
N VAL A 126 20.27 -16.89 25.70
CA VAL A 126 21.38 -17.59 25.04
C VAL A 126 21.83 -16.82 23.79
N HIS A 127 23.05 -16.29 23.80
CA HIS A 127 23.58 -15.45 22.70
C HIS A 127 24.54 -16.23 21.79
N ASP A 128 24.43 -16.05 20.46
CA ASP A 128 25.36 -16.62 19.48
C ASP A 128 26.62 -15.74 19.31
N GLY A 129 27.70 -16.12 20.01
CA GLY A 129 28.95 -15.37 19.99
C GLY A 129 29.83 -15.54 18.74
N LYS A 130 29.52 -16.46 17.79
CA LYS A 130 30.44 -16.81 16.68
C LYS A 130 29.76 -17.20 15.36
N ARG A 131 28.47 -16.88 15.15
CA ARG A 131 27.68 -17.33 13.98
C ARG A 131 27.68 -18.85 13.83
N GLN A 132 27.59 -19.58 14.94
CA GLN A 132 27.51 -21.06 14.95
C GLN A 132 26.12 -21.50 15.41
N PRO A 133 25.08 -21.28 14.58
CA PRO A 133 23.68 -21.40 15.01
C PRO A 133 23.32 -22.79 15.50
N GLY A 134 23.82 -23.86 14.86
CA GLY A 134 23.54 -25.24 15.28
C GLY A 134 24.05 -25.55 16.69
N ARG A 135 25.24 -25.05 17.06
CA ARG A 135 25.83 -25.27 18.39
C ARG A 135 25.05 -24.52 19.47
N THR A 136 24.64 -23.28 19.17
CA THR A 136 23.82 -22.48 20.07
C THR A 136 22.45 -23.13 20.32
N LEU A 137 21.81 -23.64 19.27
CA LEU A 137 20.54 -24.37 19.38
C LEU A 137 20.68 -25.66 20.20
N SER A 138 21.75 -26.43 20.01
CA SER A 138 22.00 -27.63 20.82
C SER A 138 22.14 -27.34 22.32
N PHE A 139 22.87 -26.28 22.68
CA PHE A 139 22.99 -25.88 24.08
C PHE A 139 21.69 -25.32 24.65
N ALA A 140 20.98 -24.49 23.89
CA ALA A 140 19.69 -23.95 24.33
C ALA A 140 18.66 -25.08 24.56
N GLN A 141 18.66 -26.10 23.71
CA GLN A 141 17.82 -27.30 23.87
C GLN A 141 18.19 -28.10 25.12
N ALA A 142 19.48 -28.27 25.43
CA ALA A 142 19.91 -28.93 26.67
C ALA A 142 19.50 -28.12 27.91
N LEU A 143 19.66 -26.80 27.89
CA LEU A 143 19.32 -25.90 28.98
C LEU A 143 17.80 -25.75 29.19
N ALA A 144 16.98 -25.95 28.15
CA ALA A 144 15.52 -25.95 28.25
C ALA A 144 14.97 -27.17 29.01
N SER A 145 15.82 -28.17 29.32
CA SER A 145 15.43 -29.28 30.18
C SER A 145 15.20 -28.83 31.64
N PRO A 146 14.29 -29.48 32.40
CA PRO A 146 13.93 -29.05 33.75
C PRO A 146 15.09 -29.03 34.76
N GLY A 147 16.16 -29.79 34.52
CA GLY A 147 17.26 -29.99 35.47
C GLY A 147 17.97 -28.70 35.91
N ALA A 148 18.05 -27.67 35.06
CA ALA A 148 18.75 -26.41 35.40
C ALA A 148 17.97 -25.47 36.36
N GLY A 149 16.72 -25.78 36.71
CA GLY A 149 15.90 -24.94 37.59
C GLY A 149 15.56 -23.56 37.00
N LEU A 150 15.58 -23.42 35.67
CA LEU A 150 15.34 -22.17 34.94
C LEU A 150 13.84 -21.95 34.72
N ALA A 151 13.36 -20.71 34.77
CA ALA A 151 11.97 -20.37 34.45
C ALA A 151 11.73 -20.22 32.94
N SER A 152 12.73 -19.71 32.21
CA SER A 152 12.72 -19.66 30.75
C SER A 152 14.13 -19.74 30.19
N VAL A 153 14.24 -20.33 29.01
CA VAL A 153 15.46 -20.34 28.20
C VAL A 153 15.05 -19.94 26.79
N PHE A 154 15.72 -18.96 26.21
CA PHE A 154 15.49 -18.58 24.82
C PHE A 154 16.79 -18.18 24.14
N VAL A 155 16.85 -18.32 22.81
CA VAL A 155 17.97 -17.84 22.01
C VAL A 155 17.73 -16.39 21.63
N ALA A 156 18.63 -15.52 22.06
CA ALA A 156 18.54 -14.07 21.85
C ALA A 156 19.19 -13.67 20.52
N ASP A 157 18.51 -12.77 19.80
CA ASP A 157 19.04 -12.01 18.64
C ASP A 157 19.68 -12.91 17.56
N MET A 158 19.13 -14.12 17.37
CA MET A 158 19.65 -15.09 16.40
C MET A 158 19.44 -14.64 14.94
N PHE A 159 18.45 -13.79 14.71
CA PHE A 159 18.10 -13.22 13.41
C PHE A 159 18.21 -11.70 13.47
N ALA A 160 18.64 -11.05 12.39
CA ALA A 160 18.78 -9.60 12.36
C ALA A 160 17.39 -8.94 12.48
N ALA A 161 17.20 -8.09 13.49
CA ALA A 161 16.04 -7.22 13.57
C ALA A 161 16.10 -6.21 12.43
N ASP A 162 15.04 -6.10 11.62
CA ASP A 162 14.88 -4.98 10.68
C ASP A 162 14.29 -3.73 11.38
N GLY A 163 14.01 -3.83 12.68
CA GLY A 163 13.52 -2.77 13.55
C GLY A 163 12.07 -2.40 13.25
N ARG A 164 11.27 -3.31 12.67
CA ARG A 164 9.91 -3.03 12.18
C ARG A 164 8.80 -3.67 12.99
N THR A 165 9.09 -4.38 14.08
CA THR A 165 8.04 -4.98 14.91
C THR A 165 7.20 -3.94 15.63
N ASN A 166 5.89 -4.07 15.47
CA ASN A 166 4.89 -3.25 16.11
C ASN A 166 3.85 -4.17 16.76
N TRP A 167 4.05 -4.52 18.03
CA TRP A 167 3.12 -5.35 18.79
C TRP A 167 1.86 -4.54 19.15
N ARG A 168 0.66 -5.03 18.78
CA ARG A 168 -0.60 -4.29 18.97
C ARG A 168 -1.50 -4.97 20.00
N TRP A 169 -2.23 -4.17 20.77
CA TRP A 169 -3.26 -4.63 21.70
C TRP A 169 -4.68 -4.25 21.22
N PRO A 170 -5.69 -5.11 21.38
CA PRO A 170 -5.56 -6.53 21.73
C PRO A 170 -4.78 -7.27 20.64
N PHE A 171 -3.92 -8.21 21.03
CA PHE A 171 -3.07 -8.92 20.09
C PHE A 171 -3.85 -10.04 19.40
N THR A 172 -3.41 -10.38 18.19
CA THR A 172 -4.07 -11.37 17.35
C THR A 172 -3.29 -12.69 17.42
N VAL A 173 -3.99 -13.76 17.80
CA VAL A 173 -3.54 -15.14 17.61
C VAL A 173 -4.18 -15.65 16.33
N ALA A 174 -3.37 -16.19 15.42
CA ALA A 174 -3.81 -16.51 14.08
C ALA A 174 -3.40 -17.91 13.67
N SER A 175 -4.21 -18.56 12.83
CA SER A 175 -3.86 -19.84 12.18
C SER A 175 -4.15 -19.76 10.68
N LEU A 176 -3.43 -20.52 9.87
CA LEU A 176 -3.74 -20.62 8.44
C LEU A 176 -5.07 -21.35 8.24
N VAL A 177 -5.87 -20.94 7.25
CA VAL A 177 -7.21 -21.53 6.99
C VAL A 177 -7.21 -23.03 6.74
N ASP A 178 -6.12 -23.58 6.21
CA ASP A 178 -5.93 -25.01 5.96
C ASP A 178 -5.12 -25.71 7.05
N ASP A 179 -4.78 -25.00 8.13
CA ASP A 179 -4.09 -25.62 9.24
C ASP A 179 -5.05 -26.55 10.01
N PRO A 180 -4.64 -27.79 10.32
CA PRO A 180 -5.45 -28.71 11.11
C PRO A 180 -5.87 -28.14 12.47
N LEU A 181 -5.13 -27.17 13.01
CA LEU A 181 -5.44 -26.53 14.29
C LEU A 181 -6.48 -25.41 14.17
N ALA A 182 -6.74 -24.88 12.98
CA ALA A 182 -7.59 -23.69 12.81
C ALA A 182 -9.01 -23.86 13.38
N PRO A 183 -9.74 -24.97 13.13
CA PRO A 183 -11.07 -25.16 13.69
C PRO A 183 -11.08 -25.21 15.23
N GLU A 184 -10.13 -25.94 15.81
CA GLU A 184 -10.03 -26.13 17.27
C GLU A 184 -9.60 -24.84 17.99
N LEU A 185 -8.67 -24.09 17.40
CA LEU A 185 -8.28 -22.76 17.90
C LEU A 185 -9.42 -21.76 17.77
N ALA A 186 -10.22 -21.81 16.70
CA ALA A 186 -11.40 -20.96 16.55
C ALA A 186 -12.44 -21.22 17.64
N VAL A 187 -12.67 -22.48 18.01
CA VAL A 187 -13.57 -22.84 19.11
C VAL A 187 -12.99 -22.37 20.45
N ALA A 188 -11.72 -22.64 20.72
CA ALA A 188 -11.11 -22.34 22.01
C ALA A 188 -10.87 -20.84 22.25
N LEU A 189 -10.57 -20.07 21.20
CA LEU A 189 -10.10 -18.68 21.29
C LEU A 189 -10.97 -17.68 20.53
N GLY A 190 -11.92 -18.12 19.70
CA GLY A 190 -12.71 -17.25 18.82
C GLY A 190 -14.16 -16.98 19.26
N GLY A 191 -14.82 -17.91 19.96
CA GLY A 191 -16.28 -17.86 20.20
C GLY A 191 -16.76 -17.51 21.61
N GLY A 192 -15.87 -17.45 22.61
CA GLY A 192 -16.27 -17.34 24.03
C GLY A 192 -15.63 -16.20 24.82
N LEU A 193 -14.85 -15.34 24.18
CA LEU A 193 -14.16 -14.24 24.86
C LEU A 193 -15.09 -13.01 25.00
N PRO A 194 -15.16 -12.37 26.18
CA PRO A 194 -15.92 -11.14 26.36
C PRO A 194 -15.47 -10.02 25.42
N ALA A 195 -16.39 -9.11 25.09
CA ALA A 195 -16.04 -7.86 24.42
C ALA A 195 -14.99 -7.10 25.26
N GLY A 196 -13.86 -6.72 24.64
CA GLY A 196 -12.72 -6.11 25.34
C GLY A 196 -11.61 -7.09 25.77
N SER A 197 -11.69 -8.37 25.37
CA SER A 197 -10.63 -9.35 25.61
C SER A 197 -9.25 -8.85 25.14
N PRO A 198 -8.17 -9.14 25.90
CA PRO A 198 -6.81 -8.68 25.60
C PRO A 198 -6.18 -9.33 24.36
N TYR A 199 -6.83 -10.35 23.82
CA TYR A 199 -6.47 -10.99 22.56
C TYR A 199 -7.71 -11.52 21.84
N ARG A 200 -7.54 -11.80 20.55
CA ARG A 200 -8.55 -12.41 19.70
C ARG A 200 -7.94 -13.48 18.81
N PHE A 201 -8.78 -14.39 18.33
CA PHE A 201 -8.39 -15.37 17.32
C PHE A 201 -8.90 -14.99 15.94
N VAL A 202 -8.07 -15.21 14.91
CA VAL A 202 -8.47 -15.10 13.50
C VAL A 202 -7.92 -16.25 12.67
N THR A 203 -8.63 -16.60 11.62
CA THR A 203 -8.14 -17.49 10.58
C THR A 203 -7.63 -16.65 9.41
N VAL A 204 -6.41 -16.93 8.96
CA VAL A 204 -5.69 -16.12 7.97
C VAL A 204 -5.89 -16.67 6.57
N GLU A 205 -6.32 -15.80 5.65
CA GLU A 205 -6.49 -16.08 4.23
C GLU A 205 -5.55 -15.21 3.37
N ARG A 206 -5.66 -15.28 2.03
CA ARG A 206 -4.75 -14.62 1.08
C ARG A 206 -4.71 -13.08 1.19
N SER A 207 -5.65 -12.47 1.92
CA SER A 207 -5.83 -11.02 2.08
C SER A 207 -5.22 -10.42 3.34
N ASP A 208 -4.69 -11.22 4.26
CA ASP A 208 -4.22 -10.71 5.56
C ASP A 208 -2.73 -10.32 5.53
N ALA A 209 -2.43 -9.09 5.96
CA ALA A 209 -1.08 -8.53 5.81
C ALA A 209 -0.18 -8.65 7.06
N GLU A 210 -0.74 -8.70 8.28
CA GLU A 210 0.04 -8.66 9.52
C GLU A 210 -0.72 -9.22 10.75
N VAL A 211 -0.09 -10.08 11.54
CA VAL A 211 -0.62 -10.65 12.79
C VAL A 211 0.44 -10.66 13.91
N GLU A 212 0.05 -10.56 15.18
CA GLU A 212 1.05 -10.62 16.26
C GLU A 212 1.61 -12.03 16.45
N VAL A 213 0.74 -13.04 16.50
CA VAL A 213 1.11 -14.45 16.72
C VAL A 213 0.50 -15.32 15.63
N LEU A 214 1.35 -16.00 14.84
CA LEU A 214 0.92 -17.03 13.89
C LEU A 214 1.21 -18.42 14.47
N VAL A 215 0.21 -19.30 14.54
CA VAL A 215 0.34 -20.69 14.95
C VAL A 215 0.25 -21.59 13.73
N VAL A 216 1.22 -22.48 13.56
CA VAL A 216 1.25 -23.47 12.49
C VAL A 216 1.39 -24.86 13.08
N GLY A 217 0.39 -25.71 12.88
CA GLY A 217 0.31 -27.09 13.35
C GLY A 217 1.05 -28.06 12.46
N ALA A 218 2.32 -27.80 12.18
CA ALA A 218 3.13 -28.63 11.30
C ALA A 218 4.63 -28.56 11.67
N SER A 219 5.41 -29.54 11.21
CA SER A 219 6.88 -29.50 11.37
C SER A 219 7.47 -28.29 10.66
N LEU A 220 8.69 -27.89 11.03
CA LEU A 220 9.34 -26.70 10.50
C LEU A 220 9.44 -26.69 8.96
N GLY A 221 9.81 -27.80 8.34
CA GLY A 221 9.85 -27.94 6.89
C GLY A 221 8.46 -27.82 6.25
N GLN A 222 7.43 -28.42 6.85
CA GLN A 222 6.06 -28.35 6.37
C GLN A 222 5.45 -26.95 6.54
N ALA A 223 5.74 -26.28 7.66
CA ALA A 223 5.33 -24.91 7.92
C ALA A 223 5.92 -23.95 6.87
N LEU A 224 7.23 -24.07 6.59
CA LEU A 224 7.87 -23.28 5.53
C LEU A 224 7.25 -23.57 4.15
N ALA A 225 7.03 -24.84 3.82
CA ALA A 225 6.40 -25.23 2.55
C ALA A 225 5.01 -24.61 2.39
N ARG A 226 4.17 -24.67 3.44
CA ARG A 226 2.82 -24.07 3.44
C ARG A 226 2.85 -22.56 3.21
N VAL A 227 3.80 -21.85 3.83
CA VAL A 227 3.94 -20.40 3.64
C VAL A 227 4.44 -20.06 2.23
N LEU A 228 5.33 -20.88 1.65
CA LEU A 228 5.89 -20.64 0.31
C LEU A 228 4.89 -20.94 -0.82
N THR A 229 4.12 -22.02 -0.73
CA THR A 229 3.22 -22.46 -1.81
C THR A 229 1.99 -21.56 -1.99
N ARG A 230 1.60 -20.81 -0.97
CA ARG A 230 0.37 -19.99 -1.01
C ARG A 230 0.57 -18.56 -1.52
N ASP A 231 1.80 -18.13 -1.80
CA ASP A 231 2.17 -16.73 -2.15
C ASP A 231 1.55 -15.67 -1.20
N ILE A 232 1.33 -16.04 0.07
CA ILE A 232 0.72 -15.14 1.06
C ILE A 232 1.77 -14.14 1.54
N ARG A 233 1.52 -12.84 1.41
CA ARG A 233 2.39 -11.79 1.99
C ARG A 233 1.97 -11.46 3.43
N LEU A 234 2.06 -12.46 4.30
CA LEU A 234 1.77 -12.33 5.73
C LEU A 234 3.02 -11.92 6.48
N ARG A 235 2.91 -10.88 7.31
CA ARG A 235 3.89 -10.57 8.36
C ARG A 235 3.41 -11.10 9.71
N CYS A 236 4.31 -11.59 10.55
CA CYS A 236 3.96 -11.85 11.95
C CYS A 236 5.03 -11.39 12.93
N CYS A 237 4.68 -10.97 14.13
CA CYS A 237 5.71 -10.65 15.15
C CYS A 237 6.39 -11.93 15.65
N VAL A 238 5.58 -12.96 15.95
CA VAL A 238 6.04 -14.28 16.39
C VAL A 238 5.32 -15.39 15.64
N VAL A 239 6.07 -16.41 15.20
CA VAL A 239 5.49 -17.65 14.69
C VAL A 239 5.72 -18.82 15.66
N ILE A 240 4.66 -19.53 16.02
CA ILE A 240 4.69 -20.76 16.82
C ILE A 240 4.55 -21.95 15.87
N VAL A 241 5.59 -22.77 15.78
CA VAL A 241 5.64 -23.96 14.92
C VAL A 241 5.56 -25.20 15.77
N CYS A 242 4.54 -26.02 15.55
CA CYS A 242 4.25 -27.18 16.37
C CYS A 242 4.72 -28.46 15.66
N GLY A 243 5.88 -28.98 16.07
CA GLY A 243 6.44 -30.21 15.48
C GLY A 243 7.97 -30.22 15.37
N PHE A 244 8.67 -30.11 16.50
CA PHE A 244 10.06 -30.57 16.54
C PHE A 244 10.08 -32.09 16.75
N ALA A 245 10.08 -32.81 15.64
CA ALA A 245 10.42 -34.22 15.61
C ALA A 245 11.14 -34.47 14.28
N GLN A 246 12.36 -34.99 14.36
CA GLN A 246 13.23 -35.52 13.30
C GLN A 246 14.45 -34.65 12.90
N ASP A 247 14.36 -33.31 12.82
CA ASP A 247 15.48 -32.49 12.33
C ASP A 247 16.54 -32.21 13.41
N SER A 248 17.83 -32.35 13.09
CA SER A 248 18.93 -31.95 13.96
C SER A 248 18.99 -30.41 14.10
N PRO A 249 19.55 -29.86 15.20
CA PRO A 249 19.74 -28.41 15.35
C PRO A 249 20.50 -27.74 14.19
N ALA A 250 21.37 -28.49 13.51
CA ALA A 250 22.09 -28.03 12.31
C ALA A 250 21.18 -27.89 11.09
N GLU A 251 20.22 -28.80 10.90
CA GLU A 251 19.24 -28.79 9.80
C GLU A 251 18.10 -27.78 10.05
N ALA A 252 17.73 -27.57 11.32
CA ALA A 252 16.69 -26.62 11.69
C ALA A 252 17.10 -25.15 11.46
N ALA A 253 18.38 -24.80 11.69
CA ALA A 253 18.86 -23.42 11.59
C ALA A 253 18.59 -22.72 10.24
N PRO A 254 18.88 -23.31 9.06
CA PRO A 254 18.55 -22.69 7.77
C PRO A 254 17.04 -22.60 7.52
N LEU A 255 16.26 -23.60 7.93
CA LEU A 255 14.80 -23.59 7.77
C LEU A 255 14.14 -22.49 8.62
N LEU A 256 14.59 -22.30 9.87
CA LEU A 256 14.15 -21.21 10.74
C LEU A 256 14.44 -19.85 10.11
N ARG A 257 15.65 -19.65 9.57
CA ARG A 257 16.00 -18.40 8.86
C ARG A 257 15.07 -18.13 7.69
N SER A 258 14.81 -19.14 6.87
CA SER A 258 13.93 -19.01 5.71
C SER A 258 12.49 -18.69 6.10
N LEU A 259 11.96 -19.35 7.14
CA LEU A 259 10.61 -19.11 7.65
C LEU A 259 10.47 -17.70 8.22
N VAL A 260 11.38 -17.31 9.11
CA VAL A 260 11.42 -15.98 9.73
C VAL A 260 11.57 -14.89 8.67
N SER A 261 12.47 -15.07 7.69
CA SER A 261 12.64 -14.13 6.58
C SER A 261 11.39 -14.04 5.70
N ARG A 262 10.68 -15.16 5.47
CA ARG A 262 9.50 -15.18 4.61
C ARG A 262 8.29 -14.52 5.26
N LEU A 263 8.18 -14.63 6.58
CA LEU A 263 7.13 -14.03 7.40
C LEU A 263 7.52 -12.67 7.99
N ALA A 264 8.74 -12.17 7.70
CA ALA A 264 9.31 -11.00 8.35
C ALA A 264 9.14 -11.01 9.88
N ALA A 265 9.34 -12.18 10.49
CA ALA A 265 9.15 -12.35 11.92
C ALA A 265 10.35 -11.89 12.73
N GLU A 266 10.11 -11.47 13.98
CA GLU A 266 11.18 -11.14 14.94
C GLU A 266 11.28 -12.17 16.07
N GLY A 267 10.36 -13.13 16.12
CA GLY A 267 10.45 -14.29 16.99
C GLY A 267 9.91 -15.56 16.34
N VAL A 268 10.47 -16.70 16.73
CA VAL A 268 9.94 -18.02 16.42
C VAL A 268 9.99 -18.90 17.67
N ALA A 269 8.86 -19.52 18.00
CA ALA A 269 8.76 -20.49 19.07
C ALA A 269 8.60 -21.88 18.44
N VAL A 270 9.57 -22.75 18.70
CA VAL A 270 9.56 -24.11 18.17
C VAL A 270 9.08 -25.06 19.25
N VAL A 271 7.93 -25.69 19.04
CA VAL A 271 7.32 -26.62 20.00
C VAL A 271 7.60 -28.06 19.56
N GLY A 272 8.09 -28.90 20.48
CA GLY A 272 8.35 -30.31 20.28
C GLY A 272 7.08 -31.14 20.05
N ALA A 273 7.24 -32.45 19.89
CA ALA A 273 6.11 -33.36 19.67
C ALA A 273 5.07 -33.25 20.80
N VAL A 274 3.83 -32.97 20.42
CA VAL A 274 2.65 -32.99 21.29
C VAL A 274 1.76 -34.14 20.83
N SER A 275 1.27 -34.95 21.77
CA SER A 275 0.57 -36.20 21.46
C SER A 275 -0.87 -35.98 20.97
N GLU A 276 -1.48 -34.85 21.36
CA GLU A 276 -2.88 -34.53 21.03
C GLU A 276 -3.06 -33.06 20.65
N VAL A 277 -3.89 -32.79 19.63
CA VAL A 277 -4.26 -31.43 19.19
C VAL A 277 -4.87 -30.61 20.32
N ARG A 278 -5.67 -31.24 21.19
CA ARG A 278 -6.32 -30.59 22.33
C ARG A 278 -5.32 -30.06 23.36
N GLU A 279 -4.24 -30.81 23.63
CA GLU A 279 -3.15 -30.37 24.52
C GLU A 279 -2.51 -29.10 23.95
N LEU A 280 -2.22 -29.10 22.65
CA LEU A 280 -1.58 -27.99 21.97
C LEU A 280 -2.43 -26.71 21.99
N VAL A 281 -3.74 -26.82 21.71
CA VAL A 281 -4.69 -25.71 21.77
C VAL A 281 -4.78 -25.14 23.18
N ALA A 282 -4.81 -26.00 24.21
CA ALA A 282 -4.79 -25.56 25.61
C ALA A 282 -3.50 -24.81 25.96
N CYS A 283 -2.35 -25.26 25.45
CA CYS A 283 -1.08 -24.54 25.61
C CYS A 283 -1.10 -23.17 24.92
N VAL A 284 -1.60 -23.06 23.69
CA VAL A 284 -1.75 -21.75 23.01
C VAL A 284 -2.64 -20.80 23.80
N GLY A 285 -3.74 -21.30 24.38
CA GLY A 285 -4.61 -20.52 25.27
C GLY A 285 -3.90 -20.06 26.56
N LYS A 286 -3.13 -20.95 27.22
CA LYS A 286 -2.32 -20.59 28.39
C LYS A 286 -1.26 -19.54 28.06
N PHE A 287 -0.63 -19.64 26.90
CA PHE A 287 0.32 -18.65 26.41
C PHE A 287 -0.33 -17.28 26.25
N ALA A 288 -1.48 -17.22 25.57
CA ALA A 288 -2.22 -15.97 25.38
C ALA A 288 -2.67 -15.35 26.72
N ALA A 289 -3.14 -16.19 27.66
CA ALA A 289 -3.50 -15.75 29.01
C ALA A 289 -2.29 -15.25 29.81
N GLY A 290 -1.13 -15.91 29.70
CA GLY A 290 0.11 -15.50 30.36
C GLY A 290 0.58 -14.12 29.88
N LEU A 291 0.57 -13.88 28.57
CA LEU A 291 0.86 -12.56 27.99
C LEU A 291 -0.11 -11.49 28.46
N ALA A 292 -1.42 -11.79 28.46
CA ALA A 292 -2.43 -10.89 28.99
C ALA A 292 -2.25 -10.57 30.49
N ALA A 293 -1.63 -11.48 31.25
CA ALA A 293 -1.25 -11.28 32.64
C ALA A 293 0.12 -10.57 32.81
N ASN A 294 0.60 -9.87 31.78
CA ASN A 294 1.87 -9.11 31.77
C ASN A 294 3.13 -9.97 32.00
N GLN A 295 3.05 -11.27 31.70
CA GLN A 295 4.24 -12.11 31.67
C GLN A 295 5.09 -11.75 30.44
N PRO A 296 6.43 -11.68 30.57
CA PRO A 296 7.34 -11.65 29.44
C PRO A 296 7.06 -12.80 28.47
N ILE A 297 7.19 -12.56 27.16
CA ILE A 297 6.79 -13.52 26.12
C ILE A 297 7.55 -14.85 26.21
N ASP A 298 8.82 -14.85 26.60
CA ASP A 298 9.60 -16.05 26.88
C ASP A 298 9.03 -16.86 28.05
N LEU A 299 8.64 -16.19 29.14
CA LEU A 299 8.01 -16.84 30.30
C LEU A 299 6.63 -17.38 29.96
N ALA A 300 5.83 -16.63 29.18
CA ALA A 300 4.52 -17.08 28.74
C ALA A 300 4.63 -18.34 27.85
N LEU A 301 5.60 -18.37 26.93
CA LEU A 301 5.88 -19.55 26.10
C LEU A 301 6.35 -20.73 26.95
N CYS A 302 7.39 -20.56 27.78
CA CYS A 302 7.94 -21.64 28.59
C CYS A 302 6.94 -22.16 29.64
N SER A 303 6.10 -21.30 30.23
CA SER A 303 5.06 -21.73 31.18
C SER A 303 3.92 -22.48 30.49
N ALA A 304 3.58 -22.09 29.26
CA ALA A 304 2.50 -22.71 28.50
C ALA A 304 2.88 -24.09 27.95
N PHE A 305 4.09 -24.21 27.40
CA PHE A 305 4.56 -25.41 26.69
C PHE A 305 5.57 -26.25 27.49
N GLY A 306 6.05 -25.77 28.64
CA GLY A 306 7.04 -26.45 29.47
C GLY A 306 8.39 -26.64 28.77
N GLY A 307 9.11 -27.71 29.11
CA GLY A 307 10.37 -28.09 28.46
C GLY A 307 10.24 -28.55 27.00
N LYS A 308 9.05 -28.43 26.40
CA LYS A 308 8.79 -28.79 24.99
C LYS A 308 8.99 -27.61 24.04
N VAL A 309 9.24 -26.39 24.50
CA VAL A 309 9.42 -25.21 23.63
C VAL A 309 10.85 -24.71 23.63
N LEU A 310 11.34 -24.34 22.45
CA LEU A 310 12.55 -23.56 22.26
C LEU A 310 12.19 -22.21 21.62
N PRO A 311 12.09 -21.12 22.41
CA PRO A 311 11.90 -19.78 21.90
C PRO A 311 13.19 -19.19 21.32
N LEU A 312 13.09 -18.55 20.16
CA LEU A 312 14.11 -17.71 19.57
C LEU A 312 13.50 -16.31 19.44
N LEU A 313 14.00 -15.35 20.22
CA LEU A 313 13.35 -14.06 20.43
C LEU A 313 14.37 -12.94 20.36
N ASN A 314 14.00 -11.85 19.69
CA ASN A 314 14.77 -10.61 19.74
C ASN A 314 14.49 -9.83 21.03
N GLN A 315 15.44 -9.03 21.49
CA GLN A 315 15.29 -8.23 22.72
C GLN A 315 14.12 -7.22 22.64
N ASP A 316 13.90 -6.61 21.48
CA ASP A 316 12.81 -5.64 21.29
C ASP A 316 11.44 -6.29 21.51
N LEU A 317 11.27 -7.53 21.09
CA LEU A 317 10.03 -8.29 21.26
C LEU A 317 9.73 -8.57 22.76
N LEU A 318 10.75 -8.82 23.59
CA LEU A 318 10.60 -8.99 25.04
C LEU A 318 10.07 -7.71 25.71
N ALA A 319 10.39 -6.54 25.17
CA ALA A 319 9.92 -5.25 25.67
C ALA A 319 8.54 -4.88 25.11
N LEU A 320 8.33 -5.05 23.81
CA LEU A 320 7.13 -4.62 23.09
C LEU A 320 5.90 -5.48 23.39
N ALA A 321 6.09 -6.78 23.65
CA ALA A 321 4.99 -7.68 23.99
C ALA A 321 4.43 -7.47 25.41
N ARG A 322 4.93 -6.48 26.18
CA ARG A 322 4.43 -6.17 27.53
C ARG A 322 3.35 -5.08 27.51
N PRO A 323 2.20 -5.32 28.18
CA PRO A 323 1.17 -4.31 28.46
C PRO A 323 1.72 -2.93 28.86
N GLU A 324 2.64 -2.87 29.81
CA GLU A 324 3.17 -1.61 30.38
C GLU A 324 3.84 -0.68 29.37
N ARG A 325 4.54 -1.23 28.36
CA ARG A 325 5.19 -0.42 27.29
C ARG A 325 4.18 0.07 26.26
N SER A 326 3.08 -0.68 26.09
CA SER A 326 1.99 -0.29 25.20
C SER A 326 1.21 0.90 25.76
N LEU A 327 1.17 1.07 27.09
CA LEU A 327 0.58 2.23 27.74
C LEU A 327 1.25 3.54 27.29
N ASP A 328 2.59 3.62 27.24
CA ASP A 328 3.29 4.83 26.80
C ASP A 328 2.91 5.25 25.38
N ALA A 329 2.80 4.27 24.46
CA ALA A 329 2.39 4.49 23.07
C ALA A 329 0.92 4.90 22.95
N LEU A 330 0.02 4.28 23.73
CA LEU A 330 -1.40 4.63 23.78
C LEU A 330 -1.63 5.98 24.45
N SER A 331 -0.88 6.33 25.50
CA SER A 331 -0.92 7.65 26.14
C SER A 331 -0.42 8.76 25.22
N HIS A 332 0.55 8.49 24.35
CA HIS A 332 0.92 9.42 23.29
C HIS A 332 -0.25 9.64 22.31
N ARG A 333 -0.89 8.57 21.82
CA ARG A 333 -2.05 8.66 20.92
C ARG A 333 -3.25 9.37 21.54
N LEU A 334 -3.51 9.09 22.81
CA LEU A 334 -4.53 9.77 23.62
C LEU A 334 -4.28 11.29 23.69
N ARG A 335 -3.03 11.72 23.92
CA ARG A 335 -2.64 13.14 23.89
C ARG A 335 -2.78 13.82 22.53
N CYS A 336 -2.89 13.03 21.46
CA CYS A 336 -3.10 13.54 20.10
C CYS A 336 -4.58 13.64 19.70
N LEU A 337 -5.52 13.18 20.53
CA LEU A 337 -6.96 13.35 20.26
C LEU A 337 -7.39 14.81 20.50
N PRO A 338 -8.39 15.32 19.76
CA PRO A 338 -8.99 16.63 20.03
C PRO A 338 -9.55 16.69 21.46
N PRO A 339 -9.39 17.83 22.17
CA PRO A 339 -9.84 17.98 23.57
C PRO A 339 -11.33 17.68 23.81
N GLU A 340 -12.16 17.87 22.78
CA GLU A 340 -13.60 17.66 22.76
C GLU A 340 -14.03 16.20 22.59
N MET A 341 -13.09 15.30 22.23
CA MET A 341 -13.38 13.90 22.00
C MET A 341 -13.44 13.11 23.31
N ARG A 342 -14.43 12.22 23.40
CA ARG A 342 -14.76 11.47 24.60
C ARG A 342 -14.52 9.98 24.36
N LEU A 343 -13.79 9.34 25.26
CA LEU A 343 -13.60 7.89 25.28
C LEU A 343 -14.57 7.27 26.28
N ASP A 344 -15.25 6.22 25.87
CA ASP A 344 -16.21 5.50 26.73
C ASP A 344 -15.53 4.26 27.32
N LEU A 345 -14.70 4.48 28.36
CA LEU A 345 -13.95 3.41 29.03
C LEU A 345 -14.83 2.72 30.07
N ALA A 346 -14.66 1.41 30.25
CA ALA A 346 -15.24 0.71 31.39
C ALA A 346 -14.73 1.31 32.72
N ALA A 347 -15.60 1.40 33.72
CA ALA A 347 -15.28 2.03 35.01
C ALA A 347 -14.03 1.43 35.68
N GLU A 348 -13.87 0.11 35.59
CA GLU A 348 -12.71 -0.62 36.10
C GLU A 348 -11.42 -0.25 35.33
N SER A 349 -11.51 -0.05 34.00
CA SER A 349 -10.40 0.41 33.16
C SER A 349 -9.97 1.84 33.50
N ALA A 350 -10.92 2.76 33.70
CA ALA A 350 -10.64 4.15 34.07
C ALA A 350 -9.92 4.24 35.42
N GLN A 351 -10.34 3.44 36.40
CA GLN A 351 -9.72 3.35 37.72
C GLN A 351 -8.28 2.80 37.64
N GLN A 352 -8.05 1.72 36.89
CA GLN A 352 -6.71 1.14 36.72
C GLN A 352 -5.75 2.04 35.94
N LEU A 353 -6.27 2.87 35.03
CA LEU A 353 -5.49 3.86 34.26
C LEU A 353 -5.24 5.16 35.04
N GLY A 354 -5.79 5.32 36.24
CA GLY A 354 -5.61 6.52 37.08
C GLY A 354 -6.30 7.78 36.54
N VAL A 355 -7.38 7.62 35.76
CA VAL A 355 -8.17 8.74 35.21
C VAL A 355 -9.23 9.16 36.23
N ALA A 356 -9.30 10.45 36.58
CA ALA A 356 -10.20 10.93 37.64
C ALA A 356 -11.67 10.99 37.17
N GLU A 357 -12.61 10.51 38.00
CA GLU A 357 -14.07 10.50 37.75
C GLU A 357 -14.69 11.87 37.36
N LYS A 358 -14.00 12.99 37.63
CA LYS A 358 -14.50 14.34 37.31
C LYS A 358 -14.35 14.74 35.83
N GLU A 359 -13.67 13.95 35.00
CA GLU A 359 -13.53 14.23 33.56
C GLU A 359 -14.66 13.64 32.69
N PHE A 360 -15.58 12.86 33.28
CA PHE A 360 -16.77 12.36 32.60
C PHE A 360 -17.99 12.39 33.52
N ALA A 361 -18.99 13.23 33.21
CA ALA A 361 -20.30 13.18 33.87
C ALA A 361 -21.46 13.56 32.90
N PRO A 362 -22.70 13.08 33.15
CA PRO A 362 -23.69 12.73 32.14
C PRO A 362 -24.50 13.92 31.60
N ARG A 363 -25.26 13.70 30.51
CA ARG A 363 -26.11 14.68 29.79
C ARG A 363 -26.83 15.67 30.74
N ALA A 364 -26.30 16.89 30.90
CA ALA A 364 -27.04 18.13 31.20
C ALA A 364 -26.14 19.38 31.06
N ARG A 365 -26.78 20.53 30.76
CA ARG A 365 -26.22 21.79 30.23
C ARG A 365 -25.17 22.51 31.11
N GLY A 366 -24.14 23.04 30.43
CA GLY A 366 -23.56 24.39 30.64
C GLY A 366 -22.44 24.56 31.69
N GLY A 367 -21.22 24.91 31.25
CA GLY A 367 -20.14 25.43 32.13
C GLY A 367 -18.72 25.20 31.59
N ARG A 368 -17.81 26.19 31.72
CA ARG A 368 -16.51 26.32 31.02
C ARG A 368 -15.33 25.55 31.68
N SER A 369 -14.45 25.06 30.79
CA SER A 369 -13.00 24.74 30.83
C SER A 369 -12.20 24.65 32.15
N GLY A 370 -11.39 23.58 32.25
CA GLY A 370 -10.10 23.51 32.95
C GLY A 370 -9.33 22.25 32.51
N GLY A 371 -8.08 22.40 32.05
CA GLY A 371 -7.24 21.28 31.60
C GLY A 371 -6.57 20.54 32.76
N GLY A 372 -6.50 19.21 32.65
CA GLY A 372 -5.81 18.32 33.59
C GLY A 372 -4.86 17.36 32.86
N GLU A 373 -3.64 17.19 33.38
CA GLU A 373 -2.66 16.21 32.93
C GLU A 373 -3.01 14.82 33.51
N LEU A 374 -2.77 13.74 32.74
CA LEU A 374 -2.70 12.37 33.26
C LEU A 374 -1.64 12.31 34.36
N GLY A 375 -2.08 12.34 35.62
CA GLY A 375 -1.21 12.18 36.76
C GLY A 375 -0.60 10.79 36.76
N THR A 376 0.73 10.70 36.81
CA THR A 376 1.44 9.44 37.02
C THR A 376 1.08 8.87 38.39
N VAL A 377 0.03 8.05 38.47
CA VAL A 377 -0.25 7.22 39.63
C VAL A 377 0.79 6.09 39.62
N ARG A 378 1.90 6.30 40.33
CA ARG A 378 2.82 5.21 40.66
C ARG A 378 2.09 4.23 41.57
N GLY A 379 1.79 3.03 41.07
CA GLY A 379 1.57 1.86 41.94
C GLY A 379 0.49 0.85 41.57
N VAL A 380 -0.37 1.11 40.58
CA VAL A 380 -1.38 0.11 40.14
C VAL A 380 -0.93 -0.53 38.81
N PRO A 381 -0.73 -1.86 38.74
CA PRO A 381 -0.45 -2.53 37.48
C PRO A 381 -1.66 -2.37 36.54
N VAL A 382 -1.45 -1.79 35.35
CA VAL A 382 -2.52 -1.69 34.36
C VAL A 382 -2.75 -3.06 33.74
N GLY A 383 -3.96 -3.61 33.87
CA GLY A 383 -4.32 -4.89 33.27
C GLY A 383 -4.42 -4.80 31.74
N ALA A 384 -4.08 -5.88 31.03
CA ALA A 384 -4.19 -5.94 29.56
C ALA A 384 -5.63 -5.73 29.06
N GLY A 385 -6.64 -6.06 29.87
CA GLY A 385 -8.04 -5.75 29.59
C GLY A 385 -8.31 -4.25 29.49
N SER A 386 -7.81 -3.47 30.46
CA SER A 386 -7.95 -2.00 30.47
C SER A 386 -7.19 -1.32 29.35
N LEU A 387 -6.02 -1.85 28.95
CA LEU A 387 -5.31 -1.38 27.76
C LEU A 387 -6.04 -1.72 26.47
N SER A 388 -6.73 -2.86 26.42
CA SER A 388 -7.46 -3.31 25.24
C SER A 388 -8.75 -2.53 25.07
N ASP A 389 -9.42 -2.22 26.17
CA ASP A 389 -10.53 -1.28 26.24
C ASP A 389 -10.08 0.12 25.80
N LEU A 390 -8.99 0.66 26.36
CA LEU A 390 -8.40 1.93 25.92
C LEU A 390 -8.01 1.92 24.44
N ALA A 391 -7.35 0.87 23.94
CA ALA A 391 -6.98 0.76 22.54
C ALA A 391 -8.20 0.62 21.61
N ALA A 392 -9.26 -0.07 22.04
CA ALA A 392 -10.50 -0.18 21.29
C ALA A 392 -11.25 1.15 21.24
N GLN A 393 -11.37 1.85 22.37
CA GLN A 393 -11.98 3.17 22.45
C GLN A 393 -11.16 4.21 21.69
N LEU A 394 -9.83 4.19 21.80
CA LEU A 394 -8.94 5.04 21.00
C LEU A 394 -9.13 4.77 19.51
N ARG A 395 -9.21 3.51 19.06
CA ARG A 395 -9.49 3.20 17.65
C ARG A 395 -10.87 3.66 17.21
N ALA A 396 -11.89 3.48 18.04
CA ALA A 396 -13.25 3.92 17.74
C ALA A 396 -13.34 5.45 17.67
N ALA A 397 -12.65 6.14 18.58
CA ALA A 397 -12.51 7.58 18.64
C ALA A 397 -11.68 8.11 17.46
N GLU A 398 -10.50 7.57 17.20
CA GLU A 398 -9.68 7.89 16.01
C GLU A 398 -10.41 7.61 14.70
N ALA A 399 -11.30 6.61 14.65
CA ALA A 399 -12.17 6.35 13.50
C ALA A 399 -13.32 7.36 13.37
N GLN A 400 -13.70 8.02 14.47
CA GLN A 400 -14.68 9.12 14.50
C GLN A 400 -14.03 10.48 14.25
N ILE A 401 -12.71 10.64 14.49
CA ILE A 401 -11.95 11.78 14.00
C ILE A 401 -11.79 11.59 12.50
N PRO A 402 -12.24 12.54 11.66
CA PRO A 402 -11.73 12.61 10.30
C PRO A 402 -10.26 13.01 10.43
N ASN A 403 -9.37 12.04 10.63
CA ASN A 403 -7.96 12.22 10.97
C ASN A 403 -7.16 12.65 9.74
N SER A 404 -7.73 13.58 8.97
CA SER A 404 -7.24 14.11 7.71
C SER A 404 -5.76 14.48 7.85
N ARG A 405 -4.90 13.64 7.29
CA ARG A 405 -3.52 14.00 7.00
C ARG A 405 -3.51 14.99 5.85
N TYR A 406 -2.46 15.76 5.71
CA TYR A 406 -2.30 16.76 4.65
C TYR A 406 -0.91 16.60 4.04
N VAL A 407 -0.80 16.79 2.73
CA VAL A 407 0.50 17.01 2.09
C VAL A 407 1.08 18.29 2.68
N GLN A 408 2.29 18.20 3.20
CA GLN A 408 2.96 19.26 3.93
C GLN A 408 4.36 19.47 3.39
N GLN A 409 4.83 20.71 3.38
CA GLN A 409 6.17 21.07 2.97
C GLN A 409 6.85 22.03 3.93
N LYS A 410 8.18 21.88 4.02
CA LYS A 410 9.07 22.85 4.64
C LYS A 410 10.24 23.14 3.72
N SER A 411 10.46 24.42 3.46
CA SER A 411 11.51 24.92 2.58
C SER A 411 12.71 25.41 3.38
N PHE A 412 13.90 25.22 2.82
CA PHE A 412 15.17 25.64 3.40
C PHE A 412 16.06 26.26 2.33
N ARG A 413 16.76 27.34 2.68
CA ARG A 413 17.73 28.04 1.82
C ARG A 413 19.14 27.76 2.32
N ARG A 414 20.10 27.57 1.42
CA ARG A 414 21.51 27.37 1.79
C ARG A 414 22.18 28.72 2.06
N ILE A 415 22.57 28.97 3.32
CA ILE A 415 23.32 30.15 3.77
C ILE A 415 24.65 29.69 4.34
N ARG A 416 25.79 30.12 3.78
CA ARG A 416 27.14 29.79 4.27
C ARG A 416 27.29 28.30 4.61
N ASP A 417 26.93 27.45 3.64
CA ASP A 417 26.95 25.98 3.71
C ASP A 417 25.97 25.28 4.67
N ARG A 418 25.03 26.00 5.28
CA ARG A 418 23.97 25.40 6.11
C ARG A 418 22.59 25.68 5.53
N PHE A 419 21.71 24.69 5.60
CA PHE A 419 20.30 24.86 5.24
C PHE A 419 19.53 25.47 6.41
N VAL A 420 19.00 26.67 6.21
CA VAL A 420 18.19 27.41 7.19
C VAL A 420 16.75 27.44 6.70
N ALA A 421 15.78 27.23 7.61
CA ALA A 421 14.37 27.22 7.25
C ALA A 421 13.95 28.58 6.66
N GLU A 422 13.24 28.54 5.54
CA GLU A 422 12.74 29.72 4.84
C GLU A 422 11.23 29.60 4.64
N ARG A 423 10.53 30.73 4.80
CA ARG A 423 9.06 30.81 4.74
C ARG A 423 8.55 31.92 3.81
N ARG A 424 9.43 32.80 3.34
CA ARG A 424 9.07 34.00 2.58
C ARG A 424 9.11 33.79 1.07
N GLY A 425 10.20 33.22 0.57
CA GLY A 425 10.42 32.99 -0.86
C GLY A 425 11.82 32.43 -1.15
N TYR A 426 12.20 32.41 -2.42
CA TYR A 426 13.48 31.88 -2.88
C TYR A 426 14.38 32.96 -3.48
N VAL A 427 15.67 32.68 -3.60
CA VAL A 427 16.67 33.61 -4.16
C VAL A 427 17.33 32.94 -5.36
N VAL A 428 17.50 33.69 -6.45
CA VAL A 428 18.21 33.23 -7.64
C VAL A 428 19.63 32.77 -7.28
N GLY A 429 20.05 31.62 -7.81
CA GLY A 429 21.41 31.09 -7.62
C GLY A 429 21.67 30.44 -6.26
N GLU A 430 20.75 30.52 -5.31
CA GLU A 430 20.90 29.88 -4.00
C GLU A 430 20.18 28.52 -3.91
N PRO A 431 20.86 27.43 -3.52
CA PRO A 431 20.22 26.13 -3.39
C PRO A 431 19.08 26.12 -2.36
N VAL A 432 17.94 25.59 -2.80
CA VAL A 432 16.73 25.37 -2.00
C VAL A 432 16.58 23.87 -1.76
N ARG A 433 16.23 23.51 -0.51
CA ARG A 433 15.80 22.16 -0.15
C ARG A 433 14.34 22.21 0.30
N VAL A 434 13.50 21.42 -0.32
CA VAL A 434 12.09 21.24 0.07
C VAL A 434 11.94 19.85 0.68
N ARG A 435 11.46 19.79 1.92
CA ARG A 435 11.07 18.54 2.60
C ARG A 435 9.57 18.39 2.49
N VAL A 436 9.11 17.24 2.01
CA VAL A 436 7.68 16.92 1.85
C VAL A 436 7.33 15.72 2.72
N LEU A 437 6.18 15.78 3.40
CA LEU A 437 5.60 14.69 4.18
C LEU A 437 4.07 14.70 4.09
N ILE A 438 3.44 13.61 4.48
CA ILE A 438 1.99 13.48 4.64
C ILE A 438 1.71 13.13 6.09
N GLY A 439 0.94 13.96 6.78
CA GLY A 439 0.66 13.80 8.21
C GLY A 439 -0.36 14.82 8.72
N PRO A 440 -0.76 14.77 10.01
CA PRO A 440 -1.64 15.76 10.62
C PRO A 440 -1.07 17.18 10.49
N ARG A 441 -1.91 18.21 10.47
CA ARG A 441 -1.44 19.61 10.34
C ARG A 441 -0.44 19.96 11.45
N LYS A 442 0.75 20.40 11.08
CA LYS A 442 1.79 20.85 12.02
C LYS A 442 1.92 22.37 12.02
N ALA A 443 2.10 22.95 13.21
CA ALA A 443 2.34 24.38 13.36
C ALA A 443 3.65 24.79 12.66
N GLY A 444 3.59 25.86 11.86
CA GLY A 444 4.77 26.43 11.20
C GLY A 444 5.31 25.63 10.00
N VAL A 445 4.51 24.71 9.47
CA VAL A 445 4.72 23.98 8.21
C VAL A 445 3.62 24.39 7.23
N SER A 446 3.95 24.54 5.95
CA SER A 446 2.91 24.81 4.94
C SER A 446 2.21 23.51 4.60
N ALA A 447 0.88 23.51 4.63
CA ALA A 447 0.06 22.34 4.38
C ALA A 447 -0.91 22.64 3.25
N ALA A 448 -1.21 21.64 2.42
CA ALA A 448 -2.26 21.75 1.42
C ALA A 448 -3.58 22.19 2.10
N PRO A 449 -4.45 22.96 1.41
CA PRO A 449 -5.76 23.34 1.95
C PRO A 449 -6.62 22.12 2.31
N SER A 450 -6.36 21.04 1.59
CA SER A 450 -7.17 19.86 1.44
C SER A 450 -6.50 18.62 2.03
N ALA A 451 -7.26 17.84 2.80
CA ALA A 451 -6.84 16.54 3.31
C ALA A 451 -6.27 15.63 2.20
N PHE A 452 -5.18 14.94 2.51
CA PHE A 452 -4.66 13.85 1.71
C PHE A 452 -5.66 12.67 1.75
N PRO A 453 -5.98 12.08 0.59
CA PRO A 453 -6.88 10.92 0.50
C PRO A 453 -6.27 9.64 1.12
N GLU A 454 -6.13 9.57 2.45
CA GLU A 454 -5.54 8.42 3.16
C GLU A 454 -6.53 7.27 3.39
N ASP A 455 -7.80 7.61 3.59
CA ASP A 455 -8.94 6.72 3.88
C ASP A 455 -9.20 5.71 2.75
N LYS A 456 -8.43 5.92 1.69
CA LYS A 456 -8.53 5.41 0.35
C LYS A 456 -7.39 4.45 0.06
N LEU A 457 -6.34 4.37 0.86
CA LEU A 457 -5.30 3.36 0.72
C LEU A 457 -5.75 2.01 1.31
N GLU A 458 -5.15 0.90 0.84
CA GLU A 458 -5.38 -0.50 1.29
C GLU A 458 -5.36 -0.56 2.85
N ARG A 459 -6.52 -0.66 3.52
CA ARG A 459 -6.62 -0.54 5.00
C ARG A 459 -5.99 -1.72 5.75
N ASP A 460 -5.79 -2.83 5.05
CA ASP A 460 -5.15 -4.06 5.52
C ASP A 460 -3.61 -3.92 5.60
N ARG A 461 -3.00 -3.03 4.81
CA ARG A 461 -1.55 -2.79 4.84
C ARG A 461 -1.15 -1.83 5.94
N SER A 462 -0.07 -2.17 6.65
CA SER A 462 0.52 -1.31 7.66
C SER A 462 1.31 -0.12 7.09
N THR A 463 1.68 -0.14 5.81
CA THR A 463 2.41 0.97 5.16
C THR A 463 2.19 1.00 3.64
N HIS A 464 2.03 2.18 3.08
CA HIS A 464 1.95 2.45 1.65
C HIS A 464 3.20 3.18 1.15
N ARG A 465 3.75 2.73 0.02
CA ARG A 465 4.82 3.45 -0.68
C ARG A 465 4.19 4.40 -1.68
N LEU A 466 4.44 5.71 -1.50
CA LEU A 466 3.97 6.76 -2.38
C LEU A 466 5.16 7.38 -3.11
N GLN A 467 4.98 7.63 -4.40
CA GLN A 467 5.94 8.38 -5.21
C GLN A 467 5.51 9.84 -5.27
N LEU A 468 6.50 10.73 -5.26
CA LEU A 468 6.33 12.17 -5.31
C LEU A 468 7.10 12.71 -6.51
N VAL A 469 6.47 13.55 -7.31
CA VAL A 469 7.09 14.24 -8.46
C VAL A 469 6.97 15.74 -8.22
N LEU A 470 8.09 16.45 -8.16
CA LEU A 470 8.14 17.91 -8.06
C LEU A 470 8.66 18.50 -9.37
N HIS A 471 7.90 19.41 -10.01
CA HIS A 471 8.33 20.03 -11.26
C HIS A 471 7.91 21.49 -11.41
N GLU A 472 8.87 22.34 -11.77
CA GLU A 472 8.70 23.74 -12.17
C GLU A 472 9.55 23.97 -13.44
N PRO A 473 8.93 24.03 -14.63
CA PRO A 473 9.66 23.97 -15.89
C PRO A 473 10.48 25.22 -16.21
N GLN A 474 10.09 26.39 -15.68
CA GLN A 474 10.84 27.63 -15.87
C GLN A 474 12.11 27.68 -15.00
N GLN A 475 12.15 26.92 -13.91
CA GLN A 475 13.24 26.94 -12.93
C GLN A 475 14.19 25.75 -13.11
N PHE A 476 13.69 24.58 -13.52
CA PHE A 476 14.53 23.40 -13.77
C PHE A 476 13.91 22.45 -14.81
N ALA A 477 14.75 21.90 -15.69
CA ALA A 477 14.30 21.17 -16.88
C ALA A 477 13.78 19.74 -16.61
N THR A 478 14.27 19.08 -15.56
CA THR A 478 13.93 17.67 -15.29
C THR A 478 13.08 17.59 -14.01
N PRO A 479 11.93 16.88 -14.04
CA PRO A 479 11.15 16.61 -12.83
C PRO A 479 11.97 15.89 -11.77
N LEU A 480 11.80 16.29 -10.51
CA LEU A 480 12.48 15.66 -9.39
C LEU A 480 11.59 14.58 -8.77
N LEU A 481 12.16 13.40 -8.52
CA LEU A 481 11.47 12.26 -7.92
C LEU A 481 11.84 12.09 -6.45
N GLY A 482 10.84 11.72 -5.66
CA GLY A 482 10.99 11.36 -4.25
C GLY A 482 10.03 10.24 -3.89
N GLU A 483 10.25 9.63 -2.74
CA GLU A 483 9.36 8.60 -2.21
C GLU A 483 9.13 8.80 -0.72
N ILE A 484 7.92 8.45 -0.29
CA ILE A 484 7.56 8.41 1.13
C ILE A 484 6.88 7.07 1.46
N LEU A 485 7.10 6.63 2.68
CA LEU A 485 6.40 5.53 3.30
C LEU A 485 5.33 6.13 4.21
N LEU A 486 4.07 5.95 3.84
CA LEU A 486 2.92 6.40 4.63
C LEU A 486 2.42 5.22 5.48
N PRO A 487 2.69 5.19 6.79
CA PRO A 487 2.12 4.18 7.69
C PRO A 487 0.61 4.35 7.78
N ARG A 488 -0.09 3.35 8.33
CA ARG A 488 -1.53 3.43 8.56
C ARG A 488 -1.90 4.67 9.38
N ASP A 489 -1.18 4.89 10.47
CA ASP A 489 -1.40 6.00 11.41
C ASP A 489 -0.12 6.84 11.56
N GLY A 490 -0.27 8.14 11.80
CA GLY A 490 0.85 9.07 11.99
C GLY A 490 1.47 9.59 10.69
N ASP A 491 2.64 10.22 10.84
CA ASP A 491 3.36 10.87 9.75
C ASP A 491 3.97 9.85 8.78
N SER A 492 4.03 10.22 7.50
CA SER A 492 4.88 9.53 6.55
C SER A 492 6.37 9.77 6.84
N SER A 493 7.22 8.92 6.27
CA SER A 493 8.61 9.31 6.04
C SER A 493 8.68 10.56 5.15
N GLU A 494 9.82 11.22 5.10
CA GLU A 494 9.97 12.48 4.35
C GLU A 494 10.74 12.29 3.05
N ALA A 495 10.29 12.96 1.99
CA ALA A 495 11.05 13.12 0.76
C ALA A 495 11.77 14.47 0.76
N GLN A 496 12.93 14.52 0.12
CA GLN A 496 13.74 15.74 -0.01
C GLN A 496 14.01 16.05 -1.48
N PHE A 497 13.69 17.27 -1.88
CA PHE A 497 13.98 17.81 -3.20
C PHE A 497 14.99 18.94 -3.08
N VAL A 498 16.02 18.95 -3.91
CA VAL A 498 17.03 20.02 -3.94
C VAL A 498 17.12 20.58 -5.34
N PHE A 499 16.98 21.90 -5.48
CA PHE A 499 17.09 22.62 -6.74
C PHE A 499 17.69 24.00 -6.51
N THR A 500 18.07 24.69 -7.58
CA THR A 500 18.58 26.07 -7.53
C THR A 500 17.74 26.94 -8.46
N PRO A 501 16.98 27.91 -7.93
CA PRO A 501 16.20 28.84 -8.74
C PRO A 501 17.10 29.61 -9.72
N ARG A 502 16.64 29.78 -10.96
CA ARG A 502 17.43 30.35 -12.06
C ARG A 502 16.97 31.73 -12.51
N ALA A 503 15.71 32.08 -12.29
CA ALA A 503 15.13 33.34 -12.73
C ALA A 503 14.22 33.94 -11.64
N PRO A 504 14.18 35.28 -11.50
CA PRO A 504 13.25 35.95 -10.61
C PRO A 504 11.81 35.89 -11.17
N GLY A 505 10.82 36.02 -10.30
CA GLY A 505 9.41 35.98 -10.68
C GLY A 505 8.58 35.02 -9.83
N ASP A 506 7.39 34.70 -10.29
CA ASP A 506 6.53 33.73 -9.60
C ASP A 506 7.09 32.32 -9.74
N PHE A 507 7.00 31.55 -8.66
CA PHE A 507 7.40 30.16 -8.58
C PHE A 507 6.16 29.32 -8.31
N ALA A 508 5.83 28.42 -9.24
CA ALA A 508 4.64 27.60 -9.16
C ALA A 508 4.97 26.14 -9.51
N ALA A 509 5.61 25.43 -8.57
CA ALA A 509 6.01 24.04 -8.79
C ALA A 509 4.87 23.08 -8.48
N ARG A 510 4.65 22.09 -9.35
CA ARG A 510 3.70 21.00 -9.09
C ARG A 510 4.33 19.92 -8.26
N LEU A 511 3.61 19.49 -7.23
CA LEU A 511 3.91 18.32 -6.44
C LEU A 511 2.78 17.30 -6.64
N THR A 512 3.07 16.25 -7.41
CA THR A 512 2.14 15.15 -7.70
C THR A 512 2.47 13.94 -6.81
N VAL A 513 1.46 13.42 -6.11
CA VAL A 513 1.53 12.22 -5.28
C VAL A 513 0.93 11.05 -6.05
N LEU A 514 1.68 9.96 -6.19
CA LEU A 514 1.26 8.75 -6.88
C LEU A 514 1.32 7.51 -5.98
N HIS A 515 0.39 6.60 -6.18
CA HIS A 515 0.41 5.25 -5.60
C HIS A 515 0.28 4.23 -6.73
N ARG A 516 1.25 3.30 -6.84
CA ARG A 516 1.27 2.23 -7.84
C ARG A 516 1.03 2.72 -9.29
N GLY A 517 1.66 3.84 -9.65
CA GLY A 517 1.57 4.43 -10.99
C GLY A 517 0.28 5.19 -11.28
N ARG A 518 -0.57 5.44 -10.27
CA ARG A 518 -1.75 6.31 -10.38
C ARG A 518 -1.60 7.56 -9.53
N VAL A 519 -1.98 8.70 -10.10
CA VAL A 519 -2.05 9.99 -9.41
C VAL A 519 -3.18 9.97 -8.38
N LEU A 520 -2.87 10.42 -7.17
CA LEU A 520 -3.81 10.58 -6.07
C LEU A 520 -4.17 12.05 -5.84
N GLN A 521 -3.17 12.92 -5.81
CA GLN A 521 -3.33 14.34 -5.55
C GLN A 521 -2.19 15.12 -6.20
N THR A 522 -2.50 16.30 -6.74
CA THR A 522 -1.51 17.30 -7.19
C THR A 522 -1.74 18.61 -6.46
N VAL A 523 -0.68 19.16 -5.87
CA VAL A 523 -0.69 20.46 -5.18
C VAL A 523 0.34 21.39 -5.80
N MET A 524 0.05 22.69 -5.85
CA MET A 524 1.00 23.73 -6.25
C MET A 524 1.80 24.21 -5.05
N LEU A 525 3.12 24.23 -5.17
CA LEU A 525 4.02 24.96 -4.29
C LEU A 525 4.23 26.36 -4.87
N CYS A 526 3.52 27.33 -4.31
CA CYS A 526 3.49 28.71 -4.76
C CYS A 526 4.37 29.60 -3.89
N THR A 527 5.25 30.37 -4.51
CA THR A 527 6.01 31.46 -3.87
C THR A 527 6.57 32.44 -4.91
N ARG A 528 7.49 33.32 -4.51
CA ARG A 528 8.21 34.22 -5.40
C ARG A 528 9.72 34.03 -5.27
N VAL A 529 10.41 34.03 -6.42
CA VAL A 529 11.87 34.07 -6.52
C VAL A 529 12.30 35.53 -6.67
N VAL A 530 13.23 35.97 -5.83
CA VAL A 530 13.82 37.31 -5.89
C VAL A 530 15.29 37.24 -6.31
N GLU A 531 15.79 38.33 -6.90
CA GLU A 531 17.19 38.39 -7.34
C GLU A 531 18.18 38.36 -6.18
N ARG A 532 17.81 38.96 -5.04
CA ARG A 532 18.69 39.09 -3.87
C ARG A 532 17.97 38.84 -2.55
N ALA A 533 18.68 38.27 -1.58
CA ALA A 533 18.11 37.85 -0.31
C ALA A 533 17.49 38.98 0.53
N GLU A 534 17.93 40.23 0.38
CA GLU A 534 17.38 41.37 1.12
C GLU A 534 15.92 41.65 0.76
N LEU A 535 15.52 41.33 -0.48
CA LEU A 535 14.16 41.54 -0.99
C LEU A 535 13.13 40.57 -0.40
N LEU A 536 13.56 39.47 0.23
CA LEU A 536 12.67 38.50 0.88
C LEU A 536 11.84 39.13 2.00
N ALA A 537 12.37 40.16 2.68
CA ALA A 537 11.67 40.82 3.80
C ALA A 537 10.41 41.57 3.35
N GLY A 538 10.33 41.99 2.09
CA GLY A 538 9.18 42.73 1.52
C GLY A 538 8.09 41.84 0.90
N LEU A 539 8.30 40.52 0.79
CA LEU A 539 7.35 39.62 0.16
C LEU A 539 6.10 39.41 1.02
N ARG A 540 4.91 39.53 0.41
CA ARG A 540 3.63 39.17 1.02
C ARG A 540 3.20 37.77 0.54
N GLY A 541 2.58 36.97 1.40
CA GLY A 541 1.98 35.68 1.05
C GLY A 541 2.86 34.42 1.27
N GLY A 542 4.17 34.58 1.42
CA GLY A 542 5.08 33.49 1.80
C GLY A 542 5.15 32.30 0.84
N ILE A 543 5.76 31.20 1.31
CA ILE A 543 5.77 29.91 0.62
C ILE A 543 4.55 29.10 1.07
N ARG A 544 3.66 28.74 0.13
CA ARG A 544 2.39 28.07 0.43
C ARG A 544 2.09 26.91 -0.52
N LEU A 545 1.21 26.03 -0.07
CA LEU A 545 0.61 24.98 -0.89
C LEU A 545 -0.81 25.39 -1.27
N GLU A 546 -1.16 25.23 -2.54
CA GLU A 546 -2.50 25.42 -3.10
C GLU A 546 -2.94 24.12 -3.78
N ASP A 547 -4.25 23.85 -3.86
CA ASP A 547 -4.74 22.67 -4.58
C ASP A 547 -4.75 22.94 -6.09
N GLU A 548 -4.14 22.06 -6.88
CA GLU A 548 -4.26 22.09 -8.34
C GLU A 548 -5.20 21.01 -8.84
N SER A 549 -5.05 19.78 -8.30
CA SER A 549 -5.95 18.68 -8.63
C SER A 549 -6.17 17.66 -7.52
N ARG A 550 -7.45 17.29 -7.33
CA ARG A 550 -7.90 16.12 -6.56
C ARG A 550 -8.75 15.27 -7.49
N LEU A 551 -8.24 14.14 -7.98
CA LEU A 551 -8.97 13.42 -9.04
C LEU A 551 -10.33 12.89 -8.60
N ARG A 552 -10.65 12.85 -7.29
CA ARG A 552 -11.93 12.38 -6.78
C ARG A 552 -12.36 12.86 -5.39
N GLN A 553 -13.61 12.55 -5.00
CA GLN A 553 -14.15 12.78 -3.66
C GLN A 553 -14.28 11.50 -2.81
N ASP A 554 -14.70 10.36 -3.37
CA ASP A 554 -14.82 9.05 -2.66
C ASP A 554 -13.88 8.01 -3.29
N TRP A 555 -13.00 7.41 -2.49
CA TRP A 555 -11.98 6.52 -3.05
C TRP A 555 -11.62 5.33 -2.17
N SER A 556 -12.60 4.80 -1.44
CA SER A 556 -12.39 3.61 -0.63
C SER A 556 -11.75 2.49 -1.49
N ASP A 557 -10.54 2.06 -1.10
CA ASP A 557 -9.77 0.93 -1.63
C ASP A 557 -8.93 1.11 -2.93
N LEU A 558 -8.02 2.09 -2.94
CA LEU A 558 -6.88 2.27 -3.88
C LEU A 558 -5.91 1.09 -3.94
N GLY A 559 -6.05 0.09 -3.08
CA GLY A 559 -5.08 -0.98 -3.01
C GLY A 559 -5.58 -2.34 -3.53
N ALA A 560 -6.89 -2.58 -3.57
CA ALA A 560 -7.48 -3.54 -4.51
C ALA A 560 -7.41 -3.06 -5.98
N ARG A 561 -7.10 -1.78 -6.21
CA ARG A 561 -6.94 -1.21 -7.55
C ARG A 561 -5.71 -1.75 -8.25
N ARG A 562 -5.84 -1.92 -9.58
CA ARG A 562 -4.73 -2.41 -10.39
C ARG A 562 -3.59 -1.40 -10.33
N ARG A 563 -2.36 -1.92 -10.30
CA ARG A 563 -1.18 -1.12 -10.61
C ARG A 563 -1.31 -0.61 -12.03
N PHE A 564 -1.01 0.67 -12.23
CA PHE A 564 -0.82 1.22 -13.56
C PHE A 564 0.67 1.33 -13.83
N ASP A 565 1.02 1.18 -15.10
CA ASP A 565 2.41 1.15 -15.53
C ASP A 565 2.94 2.57 -15.75
N MET A 566 2.03 3.51 -16.04
CA MET A 566 2.34 4.89 -16.39
C MET A 566 1.20 5.85 -16.05
N ALA A 567 1.58 7.06 -15.62
CA ALA A 567 0.69 8.21 -15.47
C ALA A 567 1.16 9.36 -16.37
N LEU A 568 0.22 10.02 -17.03
CA LEU A 568 0.40 11.22 -17.83
C LEU A 568 -0.46 12.34 -17.25
N VAL A 569 0.17 13.43 -16.86
CA VAL A 569 -0.50 14.63 -16.35
C VAL A 569 -0.38 15.73 -17.39
N PHE A 570 -1.50 16.12 -17.99
CA PHE A 570 -1.61 17.23 -18.93
C PHE A 570 -2.09 18.48 -18.18
N ASN A 571 -1.33 19.56 -18.27
CA ASN A 571 -1.56 20.80 -17.52
C ASN A 571 -1.05 22.02 -18.27
N HIS A 572 -1.12 23.21 -17.65
CA HIS A 572 -0.60 24.46 -18.21
C HIS A 572 0.30 25.16 -17.21
N THR A 573 1.41 25.77 -17.62
CA THR A 573 2.24 26.59 -16.72
C THR A 573 1.49 27.83 -16.22
N ALA A 574 2.04 28.56 -15.26
CA ALA A 574 1.49 29.86 -14.84
C ALA A 574 1.42 30.89 -15.98
N ALA A 575 2.19 30.69 -17.05
CA ALA A 575 2.13 31.48 -18.28
C ALA A 575 1.17 30.90 -19.33
N GLU A 576 0.23 30.02 -18.94
CA GLU A 576 -0.77 29.39 -19.82
C GLU A 576 -0.18 28.54 -20.97
N GLN A 577 1.06 28.06 -20.82
CA GLN A 577 1.66 27.15 -21.81
C GLN A 577 1.31 25.68 -21.52
N PRO A 578 0.81 24.89 -22.49
CA PRO A 578 0.40 23.51 -22.26
C PRO A 578 1.63 22.60 -22.07
N ARG A 579 1.58 21.72 -21.06
CA ARG A 579 2.67 20.83 -20.66
C ARG A 579 2.18 19.43 -20.36
N LEU A 580 3.07 18.48 -20.56
CA LEU A 580 2.93 17.10 -20.12
C LEU A 580 3.97 16.80 -19.05
N THR A 581 3.55 16.12 -17.98
CA THR A 581 4.44 15.42 -17.05
C THR A 581 4.12 13.93 -17.08
N GLY A 582 5.07 13.12 -17.52
CA GLY A 582 4.94 11.66 -17.54
C GLY A 582 5.67 11.03 -16.37
N VAL A 583 5.09 9.98 -15.80
CA VAL A 583 5.68 9.20 -14.70
C VAL A 583 5.51 7.72 -15.00
N ALA A 584 6.61 6.96 -15.01
CA ALA A 584 6.57 5.52 -15.28
C ALA A 584 7.66 4.78 -14.49
N GLY A 585 7.26 3.88 -13.59
CA GLY A 585 8.20 3.25 -12.66
C GLY A 585 8.92 4.28 -11.79
N GLN A 586 10.26 4.29 -11.78
CA GLN A 586 11.09 5.25 -11.04
C GLN A 586 11.57 6.41 -11.93
N ARG A 587 10.74 6.84 -12.89
CA ARG A 587 11.11 7.84 -13.90
C ARG A 587 10.03 8.88 -14.03
N ALA A 588 10.44 10.12 -14.22
CA ALA A 588 9.56 11.21 -14.60
C ALA A 588 10.25 12.10 -15.63
N TRP A 589 9.47 12.58 -16.58
CA TRP A 589 9.89 13.54 -17.59
C TRP A 589 8.78 14.57 -17.79
N ALA A 590 9.14 15.68 -18.40
CA ALA A 590 8.17 16.69 -18.77
C ALA A 590 8.54 17.30 -20.12
N THR A 591 7.52 17.67 -20.88
CA THR A 591 7.70 18.24 -22.21
C THR A 591 6.64 19.32 -22.50
N ASP A 592 6.97 20.18 -23.46
CA ASP A 592 6.04 21.15 -24.02
C ASP A 592 5.04 20.47 -24.97
N LEU A 593 3.81 20.99 -25.03
CA LEU A 593 2.77 20.48 -25.91
C LEU A 593 2.43 21.42 -27.08
N SER A 594 3.02 22.60 -27.18
CA SER A 594 2.72 23.51 -28.31
C SER A 594 3.10 22.90 -29.66
N SER A 595 4.11 22.02 -29.70
CA SER A 595 4.56 21.37 -30.94
C SER A 595 3.67 20.22 -31.44
N ILE A 596 2.60 19.88 -30.72
CA ILE A 596 1.67 18.81 -31.10
C ILE A 596 0.31 19.32 -31.58
N GLU A 597 0.06 20.63 -31.58
CA GLU A 597 -1.22 21.20 -32.01
C GLU A 597 -1.58 20.83 -33.46
N GLU A 598 -0.61 20.93 -34.38
CA GLU A 598 -0.80 20.56 -35.78
C GLU A 598 -1.03 19.05 -35.97
N PRO A 599 -0.18 18.15 -35.43
CA PRO A 599 -0.46 16.71 -35.45
C PRO A 599 -1.85 16.32 -34.91
N VAL A 600 -2.29 16.93 -33.81
CA VAL A 600 -3.62 16.68 -33.22
C VAL A 600 -4.73 17.13 -34.17
N ARG A 601 -4.58 18.31 -34.78
CA ARG A 601 -5.52 18.80 -35.80
C ARG A 601 -5.58 17.85 -36.99
N SER A 602 -4.44 17.39 -37.50
CA SER A 602 -4.39 16.45 -38.62
C SER A 602 -5.06 15.11 -38.31
N ILE A 603 -4.91 14.58 -37.08
CA ILE A 603 -5.64 13.37 -36.65
C ILE A 603 -7.15 13.61 -36.73
N ASN A 604 -7.63 14.75 -36.20
CA ASN A 604 -9.04 15.09 -36.23
C ASN A 604 -9.54 15.24 -37.68
N ASP A 605 -8.82 15.97 -38.53
CA ASP A 605 -9.20 16.19 -39.93
C ASP A 605 -9.31 14.88 -40.70
N LEU A 606 -8.36 13.95 -40.51
CA LEU A 606 -8.37 12.64 -41.17
C LEU A 606 -9.59 11.81 -40.77
N ILE A 607 -9.93 11.81 -39.48
CA ILE A 607 -11.06 11.03 -38.96
C ILE A 607 -12.38 11.68 -39.37
N SER A 608 -12.48 13.00 -39.30
CA SER A 608 -13.66 13.73 -39.74
C SER A 608 -13.92 13.52 -41.24
N ALA A 609 -12.87 13.37 -42.05
CA ALA A 609 -13.02 13.03 -43.47
C ALA A 609 -13.69 11.67 -43.69
N VAL A 610 -13.39 10.66 -42.86
CA VAL A 610 -14.05 9.33 -42.90
C VAL A 610 -15.56 9.48 -42.71
N ALA A 611 -15.99 10.37 -41.82
CA ALA A 611 -17.41 10.60 -41.57
C ALA A 611 -18.15 11.18 -42.80
N SER A 612 -17.44 11.89 -43.68
CA SER A 612 -18.00 12.46 -44.91
C SER A 612 -17.93 11.53 -46.15
N LYS A 613 -17.17 10.44 -46.06
CA LYS A 613 -16.88 9.51 -47.18
C LYS A 613 -17.08 8.05 -46.79
N VAL A 614 -18.17 7.77 -46.09
CA VAL A 614 -18.42 6.47 -45.45
C VAL A 614 -18.27 5.30 -46.43
N ALA A 615 -18.82 5.41 -47.64
CA ALA A 615 -18.77 4.38 -48.68
C ALA A 615 -17.34 3.95 -49.04
N ASP A 616 -16.36 4.87 -49.00
CA ASP A 616 -14.96 4.60 -49.35
C ASP A 616 -14.23 3.78 -48.27
N HIS A 617 -14.88 3.56 -47.13
CA HIS A 617 -14.32 2.91 -45.94
C HIS A 617 -15.08 1.64 -45.49
N GLU A 618 -16.08 1.14 -46.25
CA GLU A 618 -16.91 -0.02 -45.88
C GLU A 618 -16.33 -1.40 -46.30
N GLU A 619 -15.34 -1.46 -47.19
CA GLU A 619 -14.93 -2.70 -47.88
C GLU A 619 -13.87 -3.56 -47.16
N GLY A 620 -13.29 -3.09 -46.05
CA GLY A 620 -12.18 -3.78 -45.39
C GLY A 620 -11.13 -2.82 -44.82
N LEU A 621 -10.45 -3.16 -43.72
CA LEU A 621 -9.30 -2.36 -43.27
C LEU A 621 -8.16 -2.33 -44.29
N ASP A 622 -8.04 -3.37 -45.12
CA ASP A 622 -7.01 -3.55 -46.15
C ASP A 622 -7.50 -3.22 -47.58
N GLN A 623 -8.70 -2.64 -47.72
CA GLN A 623 -9.34 -2.30 -49.00
C GLN A 623 -9.87 -0.86 -48.99
N GLY A 624 -10.25 -0.35 -50.16
CA GLY A 624 -10.71 1.04 -50.32
C GLY A 624 -9.67 2.06 -49.84
N ASP A 625 -10.14 3.10 -49.14
CA ASP A 625 -9.29 4.18 -48.62
C ASP A 625 -8.74 3.90 -47.21
N ASN A 626 -9.15 2.81 -46.56
CA ASN A 626 -8.71 2.44 -45.21
C ASN A 626 -7.19 2.20 -45.08
N PRO A 627 -6.48 1.54 -46.02
CA PRO A 627 -5.03 1.41 -45.97
C PRO A 627 -4.31 2.75 -45.87
N ALA A 628 -4.70 3.72 -46.71
CA ALA A 628 -4.09 5.05 -46.73
C ALA A 628 -4.36 5.80 -45.42
N LEU A 629 -5.59 5.73 -44.91
CA LEU A 629 -5.96 6.28 -43.62
C LEU A 629 -5.10 5.71 -42.47
N LEU A 630 -4.96 4.38 -42.41
CA LEU A 630 -4.16 3.72 -41.37
C LEU A 630 -2.68 4.11 -41.44
N VAL A 631 -2.10 4.18 -42.63
CA VAL A 631 -0.70 4.63 -42.82
C VAL A 631 -0.53 6.07 -42.34
N GLN A 632 -1.43 6.98 -42.72
CA GLN A 632 -1.35 8.38 -42.33
C GLN A 632 -1.51 8.56 -40.81
N LEU A 633 -2.51 7.91 -40.21
CA LEU A 633 -2.71 7.91 -38.75
C LEU A 633 -1.50 7.32 -38.01
N ALA A 634 -0.92 6.23 -38.52
CA ALA A 634 0.26 5.61 -37.91
C ALA A 634 1.48 6.54 -37.96
N ARG A 635 1.70 7.24 -39.08
CA ARG A 635 2.81 8.19 -39.23
C ARG A 635 2.67 9.40 -38.31
N ILE A 636 1.48 10.02 -38.26
CA ILE A 636 1.22 11.14 -37.35
C ILE A 636 1.28 10.68 -35.89
N GLY A 637 0.70 9.52 -35.59
CA GLY A 637 0.76 8.89 -34.28
C GLY A 637 2.17 8.58 -33.80
N ALA A 638 3.04 8.14 -34.70
CA ALA A 638 4.46 7.90 -34.42
C ALA A 638 5.24 9.19 -34.19
N ASP A 639 4.91 10.29 -34.89
CA ASP A 639 5.50 11.61 -34.67
C ASP A 639 5.14 12.15 -33.27
N VAL A 640 3.86 12.08 -32.90
CA VAL A 640 3.40 12.49 -31.56
C VAL A 640 4.04 11.61 -30.46
N TYR A 641 4.08 10.30 -30.67
CA TYR A 641 4.75 9.36 -29.76
C TYR A 641 6.24 9.68 -29.61
N SER A 642 6.93 10.02 -30.71
CA SER A 642 8.35 10.36 -30.69
C SER A 642 8.61 11.63 -29.88
N LYS A 643 7.90 12.72 -30.21
CA LYS A 643 8.03 14.04 -29.55
C LYS A 643 7.74 13.98 -28.04
N LEU A 644 6.70 13.24 -27.67
CA LEU A 644 6.22 13.23 -26.27
C LEU A 644 6.91 12.18 -25.40
N TYR A 645 7.55 11.18 -26.00
CA TYR A 645 8.15 10.06 -25.26
C TYR A 645 9.56 9.68 -25.72
N LEU A 646 9.78 9.32 -27.00
CA LEU A 646 11.09 8.79 -27.44
C LEU A 646 12.22 9.83 -27.33
N ASP A 647 11.97 11.08 -27.69
CA ASP A 647 12.96 12.18 -27.59
C ASP A 647 13.39 12.42 -26.13
N GLN A 648 12.49 12.11 -25.20
CA GLN A 648 12.71 12.24 -23.76
C GLN A 648 13.53 11.05 -23.22
N LEU A 649 13.48 9.89 -23.89
CA LEU A 649 14.30 8.72 -23.56
C LEU A 649 15.76 8.84 -24.01
N GLN A 650 16.01 9.43 -25.19
CA GLN A 650 17.39 9.62 -25.70
C GLN A 650 18.25 10.48 -24.79
N GLN A 651 17.63 11.36 -23.99
CA GLN A 651 18.31 12.22 -23.02
C GLN A 651 18.72 11.49 -21.73
N LEU A 652 18.34 10.21 -21.54
CA LEU A 652 18.50 9.46 -20.29
C LEU A 652 19.25 8.14 -20.52
N THR A 653 20.57 8.16 -20.38
CA THR A 653 21.47 6.99 -20.48
C THR A 653 21.07 5.84 -19.54
N ALA A 654 20.67 4.71 -20.13
CA ALA A 654 20.53 3.34 -19.60
C ALA A 654 19.47 3.03 -18.50
N GLY A 655 18.80 1.87 -18.67
CA GLY A 655 18.01 1.19 -17.62
C GLY A 655 16.51 1.48 -17.56
N GLY A 656 15.84 1.63 -18.72
CA GLY A 656 14.48 2.19 -18.77
C GLY A 656 13.33 1.28 -19.04
N LEU A 657 12.23 1.54 -18.33
CA LEU A 657 10.90 1.05 -18.71
C LEU A 657 10.62 1.51 -20.15
N ASP A 658 10.64 0.56 -21.07
CA ASP A 658 10.16 0.73 -22.44
C ASP A 658 8.63 0.74 -22.40
N VAL A 659 8.02 1.91 -22.64
CA VAL A 659 6.56 2.07 -22.64
C VAL A 659 5.93 1.44 -23.89
N GLY A 660 6.70 1.23 -24.95
CA GLY A 660 6.29 0.44 -26.13
C GLY A 660 6.23 -1.07 -25.85
N SER A 661 6.87 -1.53 -24.77
CA SER A 661 6.83 -2.93 -24.33
C SER A 661 5.39 -3.42 -24.07
N ASP A 662 5.13 -4.67 -24.42
CA ASP A 662 3.90 -5.38 -24.06
C ASP A 662 3.71 -5.52 -22.53
N ALA A 663 4.76 -5.26 -21.74
CA ALA A 663 4.65 -5.21 -20.28
C ALA A 663 3.87 -3.98 -19.78
N VAL A 664 3.79 -2.90 -20.57
CA VAL A 664 3.03 -1.69 -20.23
C VAL A 664 1.64 -1.79 -20.83
N THR A 665 0.66 -2.03 -19.96
CA THR A 665 -0.72 -2.37 -20.35
C THR A 665 -1.74 -1.37 -19.84
N HIS A 666 -1.44 -0.62 -18.77
CA HIS A 666 -2.40 0.30 -18.13
C HIS A 666 -1.80 1.70 -17.96
N ILE A 667 -2.49 2.70 -18.51
CA ILE A 667 -2.08 4.11 -18.51
C ILE A 667 -3.17 4.97 -17.88
N GLN A 668 -2.78 5.87 -16.98
CA GLN A 668 -3.66 6.88 -16.42
C GLN A 668 -3.36 8.23 -17.05
N VAL A 669 -4.40 8.90 -17.50
CA VAL A 669 -4.36 10.24 -18.06
C VAL A 669 -5.14 11.17 -17.16
N VAL A 670 -4.49 12.24 -16.74
CA VAL A 670 -5.04 13.27 -15.88
C VAL A 670 -4.90 14.62 -16.58
N SER A 671 -6.01 15.19 -17.03
CA SER A 671 -6.02 16.52 -17.64
C SER A 671 -6.57 17.55 -16.66
N THR A 672 -5.79 18.59 -16.35
CA THR A 672 -6.18 19.67 -15.41
C THR A 672 -7.02 20.78 -16.07
N ARG A 673 -7.31 20.63 -17.36
CA ARG A 673 -8.25 21.45 -18.13
C ARG A 673 -8.93 20.59 -19.20
N SER A 674 -10.15 20.96 -19.59
CA SER A 674 -10.93 20.23 -20.59
C SER A 674 -10.53 20.52 -22.04
N ASP A 675 -9.83 21.62 -22.29
CA ASP A 675 -9.28 21.99 -23.60
C ASP A 675 -8.02 21.17 -23.98
N ALA A 676 -7.34 20.59 -22.99
CA ALA A 676 -6.11 19.81 -23.19
C ALA A 676 -6.36 18.31 -23.50
N LEU A 677 -7.18 18.01 -24.51
CA LEU A 677 -7.38 16.61 -24.93
C LEU A 677 -6.27 16.16 -25.88
N VAL A 678 -5.27 15.46 -25.35
CA VAL A 678 -4.23 14.81 -26.16
C VAL A 678 -4.69 13.40 -26.58
N PRO A 679 -4.73 13.10 -27.89
CA PRO A 679 -5.29 11.85 -28.43
C PRO A 679 -4.30 10.69 -28.34
N ILE A 680 -3.91 10.31 -27.12
CA ILE A 680 -2.89 9.27 -26.91
C ILE A 680 -3.30 7.87 -27.40
N GLU A 681 -4.58 7.65 -27.73
CA GLU A 681 -5.08 6.47 -28.44
C GLU A 681 -4.31 6.22 -29.74
N PHE A 682 -3.94 7.32 -30.40
CA PHE A 682 -3.29 7.33 -31.70
C PHE A 682 -1.78 7.23 -31.59
N PHE A 683 -1.20 7.16 -30.39
CA PHE A 683 0.22 6.86 -30.26
C PHE A 683 0.51 5.54 -30.95
N TYR A 684 1.45 5.59 -31.89
CA TYR A 684 1.87 4.45 -32.68
C TYR A 684 3.25 4.01 -32.22
N ASP A 685 3.34 2.85 -31.57
CA ASP A 685 4.57 2.37 -30.93
C ASP A 685 5.39 1.38 -31.78
N LEU A 686 4.95 1.10 -33.00
CA LEU A 686 5.74 0.37 -34.00
C LEU A 686 6.55 1.37 -34.87
N PRO A 687 7.61 0.92 -35.58
CA PRO A 687 8.32 1.78 -36.52
C PRO A 687 7.35 2.42 -37.53
N PRO A 688 7.48 3.73 -37.82
CA PRO A 688 6.55 4.41 -38.71
C PRO A 688 6.59 3.79 -40.12
N PRO A 689 5.43 3.49 -40.72
CA PRO A 689 5.37 2.91 -42.06
C PRO A 689 5.74 3.93 -43.14
N ASP A 690 6.25 3.44 -44.27
CA ASP A 690 6.43 4.20 -45.51
C ASP A 690 5.07 4.69 -46.05
N ALA A 691 5.08 5.71 -46.89
CA ALA A 691 3.84 6.33 -47.38
C ALA A 691 3.00 5.38 -48.26
N ASP A 692 3.62 4.38 -48.87
CA ASP A 692 3.03 3.35 -49.72
C ASP A 692 2.92 1.98 -49.03
N ALA A 693 3.12 1.93 -47.71
CA ALA A 693 3.03 0.71 -46.92
C ALA A 693 1.65 0.06 -47.03
N GLN A 694 1.64 -1.27 -47.02
CA GLN A 694 0.42 -2.06 -47.11
C GLN A 694 -0.08 -2.44 -45.72
N VAL A 695 -1.37 -2.71 -45.57
CA VAL A 695 -1.86 -3.27 -44.30
C VAL A 695 -1.30 -4.67 -44.12
N CYS A 696 -0.73 -4.95 -42.94
CA CYS A 696 -0.17 -6.26 -42.64
C CYS A 696 -1.22 -7.37 -42.84
N ARG A 697 -0.91 -8.42 -43.59
CA ARG A 697 -1.88 -9.50 -43.88
C ARG A 697 -2.38 -10.22 -42.65
N GLN A 698 -1.59 -10.25 -41.57
CA GLN A 698 -1.97 -10.85 -40.29
C GLN A 698 -2.71 -9.88 -39.36
N HIS A 699 -3.14 -8.70 -39.81
CA HIS A 699 -3.79 -7.69 -38.96
C HIS A 699 -5.06 -8.20 -38.26
N LEU A 700 -5.92 -8.98 -38.94
CA LEU A 700 -7.12 -9.55 -38.35
C LEU A 700 -6.80 -10.52 -37.21
N GLN A 701 -5.78 -11.35 -37.39
CA GLN A 701 -5.29 -12.24 -36.34
C GLN A 701 -4.72 -11.42 -35.17
N ALA A 702 -3.94 -10.38 -35.47
CA ALA A 702 -3.35 -9.53 -34.43
C ALA A 702 -4.42 -8.82 -33.59
N LEU A 703 -5.49 -8.31 -34.22
CA LEU A 703 -6.63 -7.70 -33.54
C LEU A 703 -7.39 -8.71 -32.67
N ARG A 704 -7.57 -9.95 -33.16
CA ARG A 704 -8.22 -11.03 -32.40
C ARG A 704 -7.41 -11.42 -31.17
N ASP A 705 -6.11 -11.61 -31.34
CA ASP A 705 -5.21 -12.09 -30.29
C ASP A 705 -4.74 -10.96 -29.36
N GLY A 706 -4.97 -9.70 -29.76
CA GLY A 706 -4.57 -8.50 -29.03
C GLY A 706 -3.07 -8.24 -29.04
N ARG A 707 -2.33 -8.87 -29.95
CA ARG A 707 -0.87 -8.75 -30.13
C ARG A 707 -0.45 -9.25 -31.52
N CYS A 708 0.68 -8.77 -32.03
CA CYS A 708 1.22 -9.27 -33.28
C CYS A 708 1.71 -10.73 -33.17
N PRO A 709 1.45 -11.60 -34.16
CA PRO A 709 2.11 -12.91 -34.26
C PRO A 709 3.64 -12.76 -34.37
N ALA A 710 4.40 -13.69 -33.77
CA ALA A 710 5.86 -13.61 -33.70
C ALA A 710 6.57 -13.52 -35.07
N ASN A 711 5.96 -14.07 -36.13
CA ASN A 711 6.53 -14.11 -37.48
C ASN A 711 5.62 -13.40 -38.51
N CYS A 712 4.99 -12.28 -38.14
CA CYS A 712 4.18 -11.52 -39.10
C CYS A 712 5.05 -10.75 -40.12
N GLU A 713 4.49 -10.43 -41.28
CA GLU A 713 5.21 -9.72 -42.35
C GLU A 713 5.73 -8.35 -41.90
N GLY A 714 4.96 -7.67 -41.03
CA GLY A 714 5.37 -6.41 -40.40
C GLY A 714 6.54 -6.54 -39.41
N ALA A 715 6.82 -7.71 -38.86
CA ALA A 715 8.01 -7.91 -38.02
C ALA A 715 9.29 -8.02 -38.88
N GLY A 716 9.19 -8.66 -40.04
CA GLY A 716 10.32 -8.80 -40.98
C GLY A 716 10.61 -7.55 -41.81
N ALA A 717 9.58 -6.78 -42.16
CA ALA A 717 9.68 -5.55 -42.95
C ALA A 717 8.74 -4.46 -42.41
N PRO A 718 9.05 -3.84 -41.25
CA PRO A 718 8.15 -2.91 -40.57
C PRO A 718 7.84 -1.64 -41.38
N ALA A 719 8.79 -1.11 -42.13
CA ALA A 719 8.56 0.07 -42.97
C ALA A 719 7.53 -0.19 -44.10
N ARG A 720 7.45 -1.43 -44.59
CA ARG A 720 6.54 -1.81 -45.69
C ARG A 720 5.12 -2.12 -45.26
N HIS A 721 4.86 -2.20 -43.94
CA HIS A 721 3.57 -2.65 -43.44
C HIS A 721 3.05 -1.78 -42.30
N VAL A 722 1.77 -1.44 -42.34
CA VAL A 722 1.05 -0.85 -41.21
C VAL A 722 0.26 -1.93 -40.47
N CYS A 723 0.35 -1.93 -39.13
CA CYS A 723 -0.47 -2.80 -38.29
C CYS A 723 -1.32 -1.96 -37.32
N PRO A 724 -2.66 -2.15 -37.27
CA PRO A 724 -3.53 -1.45 -36.31
C PRO A 724 -3.13 -1.67 -34.85
N MET A 725 -2.56 -2.83 -34.51
CA MET A 725 -2.13 -3.14 -33.14
C MET A 725 -0.97 -2.26 -32.63
N GLY A 726 -0.36 -1.43 -33.47
CA GLY A 726 0.60 -0.40 -33.04
C GLY A 726 -0.06 0.78 -32.32
N PHE A 727 -1.38 0.99 -32.48
CA PHE A 727 -2.10 2.04 -31.77
C PHE A 727 -2.36 1.68 -30.31
N TRP A 728 -2.00 2.57 -29.39
CA TRP A 728 -2.23 2.39 -27.95
C TRP A 728 -3.70 2.18 -27.61
N GLY A 729 -4.62 2.83 -28.32
CA GLY A 729 -6.06 2.67 -28.11
C GLY A 729 -6.57 1.24 -28.34
N LEU A 730 -5.82 0.40 -29.06
CA LEU A 730 -6.12 -1.02 -29.26
C LEU A 730 -5.23 -1.92 -28.41
N LYS A 731 -4.04 -1.49 -28.00
CA LYS A 731 -3.07 -2.32 -27.26
C LYS A 731 -3.22 -2.19 -25.74
N LYS A 732 -3.53 -0.99 -25.24
CA LYS A 732 -3.46 -0.63 -23.82
C LYS A 732 -4.83 -0.21 -23.27
N VAL A 733 -5.00 -0.32 -21.96
CA VAL A 733 -6.13 0.25 -21.22
C VAL A 733 -5.76 1.67 -20.82
N ILE A 734 -6.54 2.65 -21.26
CA ILE A 734 -6.30 4.07 -21.00
C ILE A 734 -7.44 4.62 -20.14
N GLU A 735 -7.11 5.00 -18.90
CA GLU A 735 -8.04 5.65 -17.97
C GLU A 735 -7.93 7.16 -18.07
N ARG A 736 -9.03 7.89 -18.32
CA ARG A 736 -9.03 9.36 -18.38
C ARG A 736 -9.83 10.01 -17.26
N HIS A 737 -9.25 11.09 -16.72
CA HIS A 737 -9.91 12.00 -15.79
C HIS A 737 -9.71 13.46 -16.22
N PHE A 738 -10.79 14.25 -16.17
CA PHE A 738 -10.73 15.72 -16.24
C PHE A 738 -10.83 16.31 -14.83
N TYR A 739 -10.02 17.32 -14.55
CA TYR A 739 -10.07 18.06 -13.29
C TYR A 739 -9.89 19.56 -13.52
N SER A 740 -10.48 20.42 -12.71
CA SER A 740 -10.09 21.83 -12.58
C SER A 740 -10.36 22.33 -11.15
N ALA A 741 -9.32 22.85 -10.47
CA ALA A 741 -9.45 23.45 -9.13
C ALA A 741 -10.05 24.87 -9.18
N VAL A 742 -10.18 25.45 -10.37
CA VAL A 742 -10.43 26.89 -10.56
C VAL A 742 -11.84 27.34 -10.14
N LEU A 743 -12.75 26.40 -9.85
CA LEU A 743 -13.99 26.74 -9.14
C LEU A 743 -13.71 26.78 -7.64
N GLY A 744 -13.06 27.87 -7.20
CA GLY A 744 -13.09 28.27 -5.79
C GLY A 744 -14.54 28.32 -5.34
N LYS A 745 -14.85 27.72 -4.18
CA LYS A 745 -16.19 27.67 -3.58
C LYS A 745 -16.93 29.00 -3.78
N PRO A 746 -17.90 29.10 -4.71
CA PRO A 746 -18.91 30.12 -4.64
C PRO A 746 -19.92 29.64 -3.60
N ASP A 747 -20.34 30.53 -2.72
CA ASP A 747 -21.40 30.27 -1.74
C ASP A 747 -22.56 29.51 -2.38
N GLY A 748 -22.73 28.23 -2.01
CA GLY A 748 -23.84 27.39 -2.44
C GLY A 748 -23.63 26.47 -3.65
N ALA A 749 -22.43 26.35 -4.23
CA ALA A 749 -22.18 25.27 -5.19
C ALA A 749 -22.09 23.93 -4.45
N GLU A 750 -23.09 23.07 -4.64
CA GLU A 750 -23.08 21.67 -4.17
C GLU A 750 -21.74 21.01 -4.52
N LEU A 751 -21.14 20.35 -3.54
CA LEU A 751 -20.00 19.46 -3.78
C LEU A 751 -20.38 18.51 -4.92
N VAL A 752 -19.70 18.60 -6.06
CA VAL A 752 -19.94 17.69 -7.18
C VAL A 752 -19.46 16.28 -6.78
N ILE A 753 -20.42 15.42 -6.44
CA ILE A 753 -20.20 14.00 -6.13
C ILE A 753 -20.02 13.23 -7.44
N GLN A 754 -18.78 12.94 -7.82
CA GLN A 754 -18.50 12.02 -8.93
C GLN A 754 -18.59 10.57 -8.46
N ALA A 755 -19.22 9.71 -9.26
CA ALA A 755 -19.35 8.29 -8.94
C ALA A 755 -18.13 7.49 -9.42
N GLU A 756 -17.56 6.69 -8.52
CA GLU A 756 -16.36 5.88 -8.70
C GLU A 756 -16.44 4.55 -7.94
N PRO A 757 -15.63 3.55 -8.34
CA PRO A 757 -15.63 2.25 -7.69
C PRO A 757 -15.01 2.35 -6.31
N THR A 758 -15.67 1.73 -5.34
CA THR A 758 -15.22 1.59 -3.95
C THR A 758 -15.27 0.15 -3.47
N ALA A 759 -14.63 -0.22 -2.36
CA ALA A 759 -14.76 -1.57 -1.77
C ALA A 759 -16.23 -2.00 -1.54
N GLN A 760 -17.12 -1.04 -1.28
CA GLN A 760 -18.55 -1.28 -1.05
C GLN A 760 -19.37 -1.19 -2.34
N ARG A 761 -18.83 -0.56 -3.39
CA ARG A 761 -19.50 -0.30 -4.68
C ARG A 761 -18.45 -0.32 -5.79
N ASN A 762 -17.90 -1.49 -6.11
CA ASN A 762 -16.92 -1.67 -7.19
C ASN A 762 -17.54 -2.19 -8.49
N ARG A 763 -18.86 -2.36 -8.50
CA ARG A 763 -19.64 -2.93 -9.59
C ARG A 763 -20.60 -1.91 -10.17
N LEU A 764 -20.62 -1.79 -11.50
CA LEU A 764 -21.68 -1.12 -12.24
C LEU A 764 -22.73 -2.15 -12.58
N ASP A 765 -23.92 -1.97 -12.03
CA ASP A 765 -25.06 -2.79 -12.42
C ASP A 765 -25.62 -2.24 -13.73
N VAL A 766 -25.06 -2.71 -14.85
CA VAL A 766 -25.49 -2.33 -16.19
C VAL A 766 -26.75 -3.09 -16.64
N ARG A 767 -27.29 -3.97 -15.78
CA ARG A 767 -28.44 -4.83 -16.09
C ARG A 767 -29.77 -4.34 -15.49
N THR A 768 -29.76 -3.29 -14.67
CA THR A 768 -30.99 -2.70 -14.09
C THR A 768 -31.90 -2.04 -15.10
N GLY A 769 -31.45 -1.82 -16.33
CA GLY A 769 -32.21 -1.22 -17.43
C GLY A 769 -31.32 -0.40 -18.36
N ALA A 770 -31.80 -0.16 -19.57
CA ALA A 770 -31.13 0.67 -20.56
C ALA A 770 -32.09 1.72 -21.13
N LEU A 771 -31.58 2.92 -21.36
CA LEU A 771 -32.27 4.00 -22.06
C LEU A 771 -31.48 4.37 -23.31
N LEU A 772 -32.15 4.44 -24.46
CA LEU A 772 -31.60 4.82 -25.75
C LEU A 772 -32.23 6.14 -26.23
N GLY A 773 -31.41 7.04 -26.76
CA GLY A 773 -31.84 8.24 -27.47
C GLY A 773 -30.90 8.50 -28.65
N TYR A 774 -31.42 8.99 -29.76
CA TYR A 774 -30.61 9.23 -30.96
C TYR A 774 -31.09 10.47 -31.73
N SER A 775 -30.16 11.07 -32.45
CA SER A 775 -30.39 12.22 -33.34
C SER A 775 -31.29 11.85 -34.53
N ARG A 776 -31.92 12.85 -35.14
CA ARG A 776 -32.57 12.70 -36.46
C ARG A 776 -31.61 12.31 -37.59
N GLU A 777 -30.32 12.51 -37.39
CA GLU A 777 -29.27 12.08 -38.33
C GLU A 777 -28.99 10.57 -38.25
N VAL A 778 -29.60 9.86 -37.30
CA VAL A 778 -29.52 8.40 -37.14
C VAL A 778 -30.88 7.79 -37.42
N SER A 779 -30.95 6.82 -38.32
CA SER A 779 -32.22 6.17 -38.70
C SER A 779 -32.64 5.10 -37.69
N ALA A 780 -33.93 4.80 -37.62
CA ALA A 780 -34.45 3.75 -36.73
C ALA A 780 -33.89 2.36 -37.10
N GLU A 781 -33.66 2.12 -38.39
CA GLU A 781 -33.05 0.88 -38.89
C GLU A 781 -31.62 0.69 -38.38
N GLU A 782 -30.84 1.78 -38.24
CA GLU A 782 -29.45 1.72 -37.80
C GLU A 782 -29.32 1.29 -36.34
N VAL A 783 -30.27 1.67 -35.47
CA VAL A 783 -30.27 1.32 -34.04
C VAL A 783 -30.96 -0.01 -33.73
N GLN A 784 -31.63 -0.63 -34.70
CA GLN A 784 -32.44 -1.82 -34.49
C GLN A 784 -31.62 -3.00 -33.94
N ALA A 785 -30.41 -3.24 -34.45
CA ALA A 785 -29.55 -4.34 -33.99
C ALA A 785 -29.08 -4.14 -32.53
N LEU A 786 -28.74 -2.91 -32.16
CA LEU A 786 -28.41 -2.52 -30.79
C LEU A 786 -29.62 -2.71 -29.85
N LEU A 787 -30.81 -2.31 -30.27
CA LEU A 787 -32.05 -2.51 -29.51
C LEU A 787 -32.33 -3.98 -29.24
N GLU A 788 -32.25 -4.84 -30.26
CA GLU A 788 -32.47 -6.28 -30.10
C GLU A 788 -31.41 -6.93 -29.21
N THR A 789 -30.14 -6.50 -29.32
CA THR A 789 -29.06 -6.91 -28.43
C THR A 789 -29.37 -6.59 -26.96
N MET A 790 -29.83 -5.36 -26.68
CA MET A 790 -30.19 -4.95 -25.31
C MET A 790 -31.42 -5.69 -24.79
N LYS A 791 -32.49 -5.80 -25.58
CA LYS A 791 -33.72 -6.52 -25.19
C LYS A 791 -33.42 -7.99 -24.87
N GLY A 792 -32.66 -8.66 -25.73
CA GLY A 792 -32.29 -10.06 -25.56
C GLY A 792 -31.47 -10.32 -24.30
N ALA A 793 -30.58 -9.40 -23.94
CA ALA A 793 -29.69 -9.56 -22.79
C ALA A 793 -30.28 -9.09 -21.45
N LEU A 794 -31.19 -8.11 -21.46
CA LEU A 794 -31.80 -7.53 -20.25
C LEU A 794 -33.11 -8.23 -19.84
N GLY A 795 -33.79 -8.92 -20.76
CA GLY A 795 -35.03 -9.67 -20.48
C GLY A 795 -36.22 -8.79 -20.05
N GLY A 796 -36.17 -7.48 -20.28
CA GLY A 796 -37.19 -6.48 -19.92
C GLY A 796 -37.26 -5.33 -20.93
N GLU A 797 -38.03 -4.28 -20.62
CA GLU A 797 -38.20 -3.11 -21.50
C GLU A 797 -36.93 -2.25 -21.55
N VAL A 798 -36.41 -2.06 -22.77
CA VAL A 798 -35.40 -1.04 -23.10
C VAL A 798 -36.15 0.24 -23.42
N GLY A 799 -35.89 1.30 -22.65
CA GLY A 799 -36.46 2.61 -22.91
C GLY A 799 -35.88 3.21 -24.18
N VAL A 800 -36.73 3.79 -25.03
CA VAL A 800 -36.33 4.64 -26.16
C VAL A 800 -36.96 6.00 -25.91
N ALA A 801 -36.16 7.05 -25.85
CA ALA A 801 -36.63 8.41 -25.67
C ALA A 801 -36.68 9.13 -27.02
N GLU A 802 -37.83 9.70 -27.36
CA GLU A 802 -38.02 10.52 -28.55
C GLU A 802 -37.33 11.87 -28.41
N ASP A 803 -37.21 12.41 -27.19
CA ASP A 803 -36.55 13.69 -26.93
C ASP A 803 -35.92 13.76 -25.52
N TRP A 804 -35.30 14.90 -25.19
CA TRP A 804 -34.68 15.11 -23.88
C TRP A 804 -35.68 15.21 -22.71
N ALA A 805 -36.94 15.58 -22.96
CA ALA A 805 -37.96 15.63 -21.91
C ALA A 805 -38.39 14.22 -21.52
N GLU A 806 -38.61 13.36 -22.51
CA GLU A 806 -38.87 11.94 -22.29
C GLU A 806 -37.65 11.22 -21.71
N TRP A 807 -36.44 11.54 -22.19
CA TRP A 807 -35.19 11.03 -21.61
C TRP A 807 -35.14 11.27 -20.10
N LYS A 808 -35.38 12.52 -19.67
CA LYS A 808 -35.40 12.89 -18.26
C LYS A 808 -36.47 12.11 -17.48
N GLN A 809 -37.65 11.91 -18.07
CA GLN A 809 -38.71 11.10 -17.44
C GLN A 809 -38.28 9.64 -17.25
N GLN A 810 -37.66 9.03 -18.25
CA GLN A 810 -37.25 7.63 -18.19
C GLN A 810 -36.02 7.41 -17.29
N VAL A 811 -35.12 8.41 -17.14
CA VAL A 811 -34.01 8.37 -16.17
C VAL A 811 -34.52 8.20 -14.72
N ALA A 812 -35.73 8.67 -14.41
CA ALA A 812 -36.35 8.48 -13.09
C ALA A 812 -36.52 7.00 -12.70
N GLY A 813 -36.59 6.09 -13.70
CA GLY A 813 -36.62 4.64 -13.48
C GLY A 813 -35.29 4.04 -13.01
N GLY A 814 -34.21 4.81 -13.03
CA GLY A 814 -32.88 4.37 -12.60
C GLY A 814 -32.19 3.35 -13.52
N PRO A 815 -32.19 3.52 -14.86
CA PRO A 815 -31.48 2.61 -15.76
C PRO A 815 -29.97 2.62 -15.47
N GLY A 816 -29.33 1.46 -15.55
CA GLY A 816 -27.89 1.30 -15.35
C GLY A 816 -27.06 1.72 -16.57
N LEU A 817 -27.68 1.70 -17.75
CA LEU A 817 -27.10 2.13 -19.03
C LEU A 817 -27.88 3.29 -19.64
N LEU A 818 -27.17 4.36 -19.98
CA LEU A 818 -27.70 5.50 -20.71
C LEU A 818 -26.95 5.64 -22.04
N LEU A 819 -27.63 5.45 -23.17
CA LEU A 819 -27.03 5.51 -24.49
C LEU A 819 -27.63 6.64 -25.31
N ALA A 820 -26.83 7.66 -25.59
CA ALA A 820 -27.18 8.71 -26.52
C ALA A 820 -26.26 8.66 -27.75
N PHE A 821 -26.88 8.73 -28.93
CA PHE A 821 -26.23 9.00 -30.21
C PHE A 821 -26.61 10.41 -30.71
N PRO A 822 -26.13 11.47 -30.02
CA PRO A 822 -26.62 12.82 -30.28
C PRO A 822 -25.93 13.48 -31.48
N HIS A 823 -26.55 14.52 -32.02
CA HIS A 823 -25.84 15.50 -32.83
C HIS A 823 -25.30 16.62 -31.94
N ASN A 824 -24.04 17.00 -32.13
CA ASN A 824 -23.44 18.11 -31.39
C ASN A 824 -23.48 19.40 -32.22
N GLU A 825 -23.93 20.49 -31.59
CA GLU A 825 -23.95 21.82 -32.19
C GLU A 825 -23.46 22.88 -31.19
N GLY A 826 -22.96 24.00 -31.71
CA GLY A 826 -22.46 25.12 -30.92
C GLY A 826 -20.94 25.08 -30.72
N ARG A 827 -20.41 26.07 -30.00
CA ARG A 827 -18.99 26.19 -29.62
C ARG A 827 -18.87 26.77 -28.21
N LYS A 828 -17.85 26.38 -27.46
CA LYS A 828 -17.50 26.95 -26.14
C LYS A 828 -18.61 26.85 -25.09
N GLN A 829 -19.40 27.91 -24.90
CA GLN A 829 -20.44 27.97 -23.86
C GLN A 829 -21.83 27.65 -24.41
N ASP A 830 -21.99 27.68 -25.74
CA ASP A 830 -23.26 27.44 -26.43
C ASP A 830 -23.39 25.99 -26.92
N VAL A 831 -22.57 25.08 -26.39
CA VAL A 831 -22.55 23.68 -26.84
C VAL A 831 -23.81 22.96 -26.36
N ARG A 832 -24.47 22.26 -27.27
CA ARG A 832 -25.74 21.57 -27.07
C ARG A 832 -25.76 20.21 -27.76
N LEU A 833 -26.47 19.26 -27.17
CA LEU A 833 -26.68 17.93 -27.73
C LEU A 833 -28.12 17.80 -28.24
N GLU A 834 -28.30 17.23 -29.42
CA GLU A 834 -29.61 16.98 -30.02
C GLU A 834 -29.95 15.48 -30.07
N ILE A 835 -31.18 15.15 -29.65
CA ILE A 835 -31.84 13.87 -29.92
C ILE A 835 -33.29 14.15 -30.38
N GLY A 836 -33.79 13.42 -31.37
CA GLY A 836 -35.14 13.55 -31.93
C GLY A 836 -35.58 14.95 -32.40
N GLY A 837 -34.64 15.87 -32.60
CA GLY A 837 -34.80 17.26 -32.98
C GLY A 837 -34.85 18.23 -31.79
N SER A 838 -34.68 17.73 -30.57
CA SER A 838 -34.68 18.52 -29.34
C SER A 838 -33.25 18.77 -28.87
N PHE A 839 -32.92 20.02 -28.55
CA PHE A 839 -31.59 20.43 -28.10
C PHE A 839 -31.51 20.60 -26.58
N LEU A 840 -30.48 20.03 -25.97
CA LEU A 840 -30.15 20.16 -24.56
C LEU A 840 -28.83 20.90 -24.38
N SER A 841 -28.86 22.03 -23.68
CA SER A 841 -27.64 22.66 -23.17
C SER A 841 -27.09 21.83 -22.02
N THR A 842 -25.84 21.42 -22.12
CA THR A 842 -25.18 20.60 -21.09
C THR A 842 -24.47 21.44 -20.03
N LEU A 843 -24.32 22.75 -20.26
CA LEU A 843 -23.75 23.67 -19.28
C LEU A 843 -24.59 23.64 -18.00
N ARG A 844 -23.99 23.18 -16.89
CA ARG A 844 -24.70 22.95 -15.62
C ARG A 844 -25.86 21.93 -15.74
N LEU A 845 -25.63 20.85 -16.50
CA LEU A 845 -26.59 19.76 -16.67
C LEU A 845 -27.19 19.29 -15.31
N PRO A 846 -28.53 19.36 -15.14
CA PRO A 846 -29.19 18.88 -13.93
C PRO A 846 -29.03 17.36 -13.74
N ALA A 847 -28.88 16.91 -12.48
CA ALA A 847 -28.67 15.50 -12.15
C ALA A 847 -29.79 14.57 -12.64
N GLU A 848 -31.03 15.08 -12.73
CA GLU A 848 -32.20 14.38 -13.26
C GLU A 848 -32.09 13.88 -14.71
N TYR A 849 -31.16 14.42 -15.50
CA TYR A 849 -30.87 13.90 -16.85
C TYR A 849 -29.91 12.70 -16.85
N VAL A 850 -29.29 12.40 -15.72
CA VAL A 850 -28.22 11.40 -15.63
C VAL A 850 -28.51 10.35 -14.55
N ARG A 851 -29.06 10.73 -13.40
CA ARG A 851 -29.21 9.83 -12.27
C ARG A 851 -30.41 10.20 -11.40
N ALA A 852 -31.30 9.23 -11.20
CA ALA A 852 -32.39 9.36 -10.24
C ALA A 852 -31.85 9.46 -8.80
N PRO A 853 -32.48 10.28 -7.92
CA PRO A 853 -32.11 10.35 -6.51
C PRO A 853 -32.09 8.95 -5.84
N GLY A 854 -30.97 8.60 -5.22
CA GLY A 854 -30.80 7.30 -4.54
C GLY A 854 -30.49 6.10 -5.45
N ALA A 855 -30.63 6.21 -6.77
CA ALA A 855 -30.28 5.12 -7.69
C ALA A 855 -28.76 4.91 -7.78
N PRO A 856 -28.27 3.73 -8.20
CA PRO A 856 -26.86 3.53 -8.58
C PRO A 856 -26.42 4.53 -9.66
N ALA A 857 -25.11 4.74 -9.80
CA ALA A 857 -24.59 5.63 -10.83
C ALA A 857 -24.47 4.89 -12.17
N PRO A 858 -25.03 5.42 -13.28
CA PRO A 858 -25.05 4.70 -14.54
C PRO A 858 -23.77 4.86 -15.36
N LEU A 859 -23.59 3.97 -16.32
CA LEU A 859 -22.63 4.13 -17.41
C LEU A 859 -23.31 4.88 -18.57
N VAL A 860 -22.69 5.97 -19.03
CA VAL A 860 -23.24 6.82 -20.08
C VAL A 860 -22.43 6.69 -21.36
N PHE A 861 -23.11 6.57 -22.49
CA PHE A 861 -22.54 6.65 -23.83
C PHE A 861 -23.01 7.96 -24.48
N LEU A 862 -22.04 8.78 -24.91
CA LEU A 862 -22.26 9.99 -25.69
C LEU A 862 -21.47 9.84 -26.99
N LEU A 863 -22.03 9.09 -27.93
CA LEU A 863 -21.39 8.74 -29.21
C LEU A 863 -22.06 9.51 -30.34
N GLY A 864 -21.61 10.74 -30.60
CA GLY A 864 -22.32 11.67 -31.48
C GLY A 864 -21.49 12.26 -32.62
N CYS A 865 -22.16 12.70 -33.68
CA CYS A 865 -21.56 13.42 -34.81
C CYS A 865 -21.26 14.88 -34.43
N ASP A 866 -20.04 15.37 -34.71
CA ASP A 866 -19.64 16.75 -34.46
C ASP A 866 -19.61 17.59 -35.75
N THR A 867 -20.28 18.74 -35.75
CA THR A 867 -20.16 19.76 -36.82
C THR A 867 -19.18 20.88 -36.47
N SER A 868 -18.68 20.95 -35.23
CA SER A 868 -17.91 22.08 -34.71
C SER A 868 -16.39 21.97 -34.91
N SER A 869 -15.88 20.77 -35.19
CA SER A 869 -14.48 20.40 -35.52
C SER A 869 -13.47 20.51 -34.36
N THR A 870 -13.93 20.68 -33.11
CA THR A 870 -13.06 20.89 -31.96
C THR A 870 -13.29 19.87 -30.86
N ALA A 871 -12.28 19.04 -30.60
CA ALA A 871 -12.23 18.06 -29.50
C ALA A 871 -12.50 18.67 -28.10
N GLU A 872 -12.35 19.99 -27.95
CA GLU A 872 -12.65 20.76 -26.74
C GLU A 872 -14.15 20.74 -26.35
N ASP A 873 -15.06 20.69 -27.33
CA ASP A 873 -16.50 20.79 -27.08
C ASP A 873 -17.07 19.47 -26.52
N TYR A 874 -16.55 18.31 -26.94
CA TYR A 874 -16.90 17.00 -26.38
C TYR A 874 -16.41 16.79 -24.96
N ALA A 875 -15.18 17.26 -24.66
CA ALA A 875 -14.63 17.23 -23.31
C ALA A 875 -15.52 18.00 -22.31
N SER A 876 -16.20 19.04 -22.78
CA SER A 876 -17.15 19.83 -21.98
C SER A 876 -18.42 19.02 -21.66
N HIS A 877 -19.04 18.33 -22.63
CA HIS A 877 -20.18 17.44 -22.39
C HIS A 877 -19.87 16.34 -21.39
N VAL A 878 -18.77 15.62 -21.63
CA VAL A 878 -18.29 14.55 -20.75
C VAL A 878 -18.15 15.05 -19.31
N ARG A 879 -17.54 16.23 -19.14
CA ARG A 879 -17.40 16.86 -17.82
C ARG A 879 -18.75 17.07 -17.16
N TYR A 880 -19.75 17.64 -17.84
CA TYR A 880 -21.06 17.93 -17.25
C TYR A 880 -21.85 16.66 -16.90
N PHE A 881 -21.81 15.62 -17.73
CA PHE A 881 -22.44 14.33 -17.40
C PHE A 881 -21.77 13.65 -16.19
N ARG A 882 -20.43 13.72 -16.09
CA ARG A 882 -19.69 13.25 -14.90
C ARG A 882 -20.07 14.05 -13.65
N GLN A 883 -20.27 15.36 -13.77
CA GLN A 883 -20.71 16.22 -12.66
C GLN A 883 -22.14 15.92 -12.23
N ALA A 884 -23.02 15.56 -13.17
CA ALA A 884 -24.42 15.22 -12.93
C ALA A 884 -24.64 13.80 -12.36
N GLY A 885 -23.58 12.98 -12.22
CA GLY A 885 -23.63 11.73 -11.46
C GLY A 885 -23.31 10.44 -12.24
N ALA A 886 -22.85 10.54 -13.49
CA ALA A 886 -22.42 9.37 -14.28
C ALA A 886 -21.19 8.68 -13.66
N ALA A 887 -21.15 7.35 -13.67
CA ALA A 887 -20.05 6.54 -13.14
C ALA A 887 -18.84 6.41 -14.08
N ALA A 888 -19.11 6.46 -15.39
CA ALA A 888 -18.15 6.68 -16.45
C ALA A 888 -18.91 7.19 -17.68
N VAL A 889 -18.21 7.87 -18.59
CA VAL A 889 -18.76 8.35 -19.86
C VAL A 889 -17.88 7.84 -21.00
N VAL A 890 -18.47 7.06 -21.91
CA VAL A 890 -17.84 6.64 -23.16
C VAL A 890 -18.20 7.65 -24.24
N SER A 891 -17.21 8.20 -24.91
CA SER A 891 -17.41 9.26 -25.90
C SER A 891 -16.36 9.16 -27.03
N THR A 892 -16.39 10.11 -27.96
CA THR A 892 -15.47 10.19 -29.10
C THR A 892 -14.59 11.43 -29.01
N ILE A 893 -13.37 11.36 -29.53
CA ILE A 893 -12.43 12.50 -29.55
C ILE A 893 -12.44 13.30 -30.86
N ALA A 894 -13.20 12.85 -31.85
CA ALA A 894 -13.34 13.46 -33.16
C ALA A 894 -14.77 13.27 -33.70
N THR A 895 -15.12 13.98 -34.78
CA THR A 895 -16.36 13.77 -35.53
C THR A 895 -16.43 12.34 -36.03
N VAL A 896 -17.59 11.70 -35.86
CA VAL A 896 -17.85 10.35 -36.34
C VAL A 896 -19.16 10.31 -37.12
N PHE A 897 -19.32 9.32 -37.99
CA PHE A 897 -20.59 9.07 -38.69
C PHE A 897 -21.56 8.31 -37.78
N GLY A 898 -22.84 8.71 -37.81
CA GLY A 898 -23.88 8.20 -36.90
C GLY A 898 -23.99 6.68 -36.91
N ARG A 899 -24.09 6.06 -38.09
CA ARG A 899 -24.13 4.59 -38.24
C ARG A 899 -22.93 3.89 -37.62
N HIS A 900 -21.72 4.41 -37.85
CA HIS A 900 -20.50 3.83 -37.27
C HIS A 900 -20.47 3.97 -35.75
N ALA A 901 -20.94 5.09 -35.22
CA ALA A 901 -21.08 5.29 -33.78
C ALA A 901 -22.02 4.23 -33.18
N VAL A 902 -23.15 3.95 -33.83
CA VAL A 902 -24.10 2.91 -33.40
C VAL A 902 -23.47 1.52 -33.45
N ILE A 903 -22.76 1.16 -34.53
CA ILE A 903 -22.09 -0.14 -34.66
C ILE A 903 -21.06 -0.35 -33.53
N VAL A 904 -20.21 0.64 -33.26
CA VAL A 904 -19.22 0.52 -32.17
C VAL A 904 -19.91 0.49 -30.81
N GLY A 905 -20.97 1.27 -30.62
CA GLY A 905 -21.82 1.24 -29.44
C GLY A 905 -22.40 -0.15 -29.19
N GLU A 906 -22.95 -0.79 -30.22
CA GLU A 906 -23.46 -2.17 -30.18
C GLU A 906 -22.40 -3.16 -29.71
N LYS A 907 -21.18 -3.14 -30.28
CA LYS A 907 -20.11 -4.06 -29.87
C LYS A 907 -19.72 -3.90 -28.41
N ILE A 908 -19.65 -2.65 -27.94
CA ILE A 908 -19.33 -2.37 -26.53
C ILE A 908 -20.47 -2.89 -25.66
N VAL A 909 -21.73 -2.55 -25.96
CA VAL A 909 -22.92 -2.98 -25.19
C VAL A 909 -23.05 -4.50 -25.15
N ALA A 910 -22.88 -5.19 -26.28
CA ALA A 910 -22.93 -6.65 -26.34
C ALA A 910 -21.92 -7.30 -25.38
N ARG A 911 -20.69 -6.77 -25.33
CA ARG A 911 -19.67 -7.25 -24.39
C ARG A 911 -19.96 -6.88 -22.95
N LEU A 912 -20.45 -5.67 -22.69
CA LEU A 912 -20.83 -5.24 -21.33
C LEU A 912 -21.93 -6.15 -20.77
N LEU A 913 -22.98 -6.40 -21.57
CA LEU A 913 -24.12 -7.22 -21.17
C LEU A 913 -23.80 -8.73 -21.18
N GLY A 914 -22.79 -9.16 -21.91
CA GLY A 914 -22.25 -10.53 -21.88
C GLY A 914 -21.24 -10.79 -20.75
N ALA A 915 -20.83 -9.75 -20.00
CA ALA A 915 -19.79 -9.88 -18.99
C ALA A 915 -20.22 -10.70 -17.76
N GLY A 916 -19.28 -11.46 -17.21
CA GLY A 916 -19.53 -12.46 -16.17
C GLY A 916 -19.23 -12.04 -14.71
N GLY A 917 -19.29 -10.76 -14.33
CA GLY A 917 -19.02 -10.35 -12.93
C GLY A 917 -17.61 -9.82 -12.67
N GLU A 918 -16.60 -10.46 -13.24
CA GLU A 918 -15.18 -10.21 -12.90
C GLU A 918 -14.42 -9.36 -13.92
N GLN A 919 -14.99 -9.17 -15.12
CA GLN A 919 -14.39 -8.35 -16.16
C GLN A 919 -14.53 -6.86 -15.83
N ARG A 920 -13.54 -6.08 -16.25
CA ARG A 920 -13.44 -4.65 -15.98
C ARG A 920 -13.76 -3.82 -17.22
N LEU A 921 -14.32 -2.64 -16.99
CA LEU A 921 -14.77 -1.72 -18.04
C LEU A 921 -13.67 -1.39 -19.05
N GLY A 922 -12.45 -1.12 -18.59
CA GLY A 922 -11.33 -0.74 -19.46
C GLY A 922 -10.96 -1.81 -20.49
N GLU A 923 -10.86 -3.07 -20.07
CA GLU A 923 -10.57 -4.21 -20.94
C GLU A 923 -11.72 -4.48 -21.90
N ILE A 924 -12.97 -4.37 -21.44
CA ILE A 924 -14.14 -4.58 -22.28
C ILE A 924 -14.17 -3.56 -23.42
N ILE A 925 -13.97 -2.27 -23.12
CA ILE A 925 -13.94 -1.22 -24.15
C ILE A 925 -12.79 -1.45 -25.13
N ARG A 926 -11.58 -1.75 -24.64
CA ARG A 926 -10.43 -2.05 -25.52
C ARG A 926 -10.72 -3.24 -26.44
N ASP A 927 -11.26 -4.32 -25.91
CA ASP A 927 -11.52 -5.53 -26.69
C ASP A 927 -12.70 -5.35 -27.65
N ALA A 928 -13.71 -4.54 -27.29
CA ALA A 928 -14.78 -4.11 -28.19
C ALA A 928 -14.22 -3.28 -29.36
N LYS A 929 -13.28 -2.37 -29.10
CA LYS A 929 -12.60 -1.59 -30.16
C LYS A 929 -11.86 -2.50 -31.14
N ARG A 930 -11.18 -3.55 -30.65
CA ARG A 930 -10.51 -4.53 -31.52
C ARG A 930 -11.50 -5.29 -32.39
N GLU A 931 -12.65 -5.66 -31.84
CA GLU A 931 -13.72 -6.33 -32.58
C GLU A 931 -14.31 -5.44 -33.67
N ALA A 932 -14.65 -4.19 -33.33
CA ALA A 932 -15.12 -3.20 -34.31
C ALA A 932 -14.08 -2.94 -35.43
N MET A 933 -12.79 -2.87 -35.09
CA MET A 933 -11.73 -2.76 -36.10
C MET A 933 -11.67 -3.98 -37.02
N ARG A 934 -11.91 -5.21 -36.52
CA ARG A 934 -11.95 -6.42 -37.37
C ARG A 934 -13.11 -6.42 -38.35
N GLU A 935 -14.18 -5.71 -38.04
CA GLU A 935 -15.32 -5.48 -38.91
C GLU A 935 -15.14 -4.20 -39.75
N SER A 936 -13.92 -3.68 -39.83
CA SER A 936 -13.55 -2.53 -40.67
C SER A 936 -14.27 -1.25 -40.28
N VAL A 937 -14.36 -0.98 -38.98
CA VAL A 937 -14.87 0.27 -38.43
C VAL A 937 -13.73 1.09 -37.80
N PRO A 938 -12.95 1.86 -38.59
CA PRO A 938 -11.84 2.71 -38.10
C PRO A 938 -12.25 3.68 -36.98
N MET A 939 -13.52 4.09 -36.98
CA MET A 939 -14.12 4.95 -35.96
C MET A 939 -13.88 4.44 -34.53
N ALA A 940 -13.73 3.13 -34.33
CA ALA A 940 -13.40 2.54 -33.05
C ALA A 940 -12.16 3.17 -32.38
N LEU A 941 -11.14 3.60 -33.15
CA LEU A 941 -9.95 4.26 -32.60
C LEU A 941 -10.27 5.54 -31.82
N CYS A 942 -11.34 6.24 -32.21
CA CYS A 942 -11.76 7.52 -31.67
C CYS A 942 -12.51 7.39 -30.35
N VAL A 943 -12.98 6.17 -30.02
CA VAL A 943 -13.72 5.91 -28.78
C VAL A 943 -12.79 5.97 -27.58
N VAL A 944 -13.17 6.77 -26.60
CA VAL A 944 -12.49 6.98 -25.33
C VAL A 944 -13.46 6.85 -24.17
N ALA A 945 -12.94 6.49 -23.01
CA ALA A 945 -13.72 6.40 -21.78
C ALA A 945 -13.15 7.33 -20.72
N PHE A 946 -14.04 8.07 -20.07
CA PHE A 946 -13.74 8.97 -18.96
C PHE A 946 -14.36 8.44 -17.68
N GLY A 947 -13.55 8.29 -16.63
CA GLY A 947 -13.92 7.58 -15.41
C GLY A 947 -12.90 6.50 -15.06
N ASP A 948 -13.20 5.69 -14.04
CA ASP A 948 -12.31 4.61 -13.62
C ASP A 948 -12.39 3.41 -14.56
N ALA A 949 -11.25 2.91 -15.02
CA ALA A 949 -11.21 1.71 -15.86
C ALA A 949 -11.51 0.41 -15.08
N ASP A 950 -11.40 0.42 -13.75
CA ASP A 950 -11.50 -0.76 -12.89
C ASP A 950 -12.94 -1.14 -12.47
N TRP A 951 -13.96 -0.43 -12.94
CA TRP A 951 -15.36 -0.81 -12.69
C TRP A 951 -15.62 -2.26 -13.14
N ARG A 952 -16.11 -3.10 -12.22
CA ARG A 952 -16.59 -4.46 -12.53
C ARG A 952 -18.04 -4.40 -13.03
N LEU A 953 -18.48 -5.42 -13.77
CA LEU A 953 -19.84 -5.49 -14.34
C LEU A 953 -20.63 -6.69 -13.83
#